data_AF-A0A560WH11-F1
#
_entry.id   AF-A0A560WH11-F1
#
_cell.length_a   1.000
_cell.length_b   1.000
_cell.length_c   1.000
_cell.angle_alpha   90.00
_cell.angle_beta   90.00
_cell.angle_gamma   90.00
#
_symmetry.space_group_name_H-M   'P 1'
#
loop_
_entity.id
_entity.type
_entity.pdbx_description
1 polymer ?
#
loop_
_entity_poly.entity_id
_entity_poly.type
_entity_poly.pdbx_seq_one_letter_code
_entity_poly.pdbx_strand_id
1 'polypeptide(L)'
;MRVSDAVKSLKRARRVGSQEWRAHWRERPVERDTVFYESFAGNGMLCNPEAIFRELLDDPDFAHLEHVWCLSPAMWESGVRREFDGHPRVRFVRYKSPQYFRALATSRYLFNNATFPPEFAKRDEQVYVNTWHGTPFKQMGYDEPGGGPGARNVIRNFLSADYLLAANDFMAEQMYEDAYRLTNIATGQIVTEGSPRVDRQFLDESARARVRRRLERAGVALQADQKVILYAPTWRGESFQKPSNDVVLLAQRVRELKRQLPEGHQVLLRVHQQVYTFALQHPELADILIPDEIPSNEVLGITDVLVTDYSSIFFDFLATGRPVVFFTPDLRSYDDYRGLYLDPGELPGPVVGTVGELARVLVAEGSGEGDDPRVTHRDAYASARERFASREDGGATQRVIDVVLRGRRDDRDVRDVRSDGRTRLLLYLGGMRPNGITTSALSLLNNIDHDRFDVSVLYQYSSSAEVRATEAKVHPRVRVLPRIGGMLWSLRAGKERGQALHGGERSGEETPERVRHQFAHEWRRCFGLAEFDHIVDFSGYAAFWALLLQAGPASSHSIWLHNDLKADQMREVDGHRPHEANLGSVFRTYRDFDHLVSVSEVLMEINRENLADMAPPERHTFARNTIDAGYITRNAPGDHSTVAPVTDDADVSVPARDLPAAVRALGDLHGAQALEGEVERYRTISEVIPPAPGVRTFVTVGRLSPEKNHERLVRAFDLVHQVDPATRLVIIGGGPLEARLRDVVLDLGLGDAVTVAGQRSNPHVVLAKADTFVLSSDYEGQPMVILEARVLGLPVVSTRFASAAGALPDGVGLVVDRDEAALADGMLAALRGEVPNPAFDAAEYNLEATQDFYRVLSPGSAAATS
;
A
#
# COMPACT_ATOMS: atom_id res chain seq x y z
N MET A 1 -19.53 24.12 30.35
CA MET A 1 -18.93 23.07 29.49
C MET A 1 -19.49 23.26 28.08
N ARG A 2 -18.66 23.57 27.06
CA ARG A 2 -19.18 23.80 25.69
C ARG A 2 -19.77 22.50 25.14
N VAL A 3 -20.85 22.56 24.36
CA VAL A 3 -21.50 21.38 23.75
C VAL A 3 -20.49 20.51 22.99
N SER A 4 -19.49 21.13 22.37
CA SER A 4 -18.35 20.45 21.73
C SER A 4 -17.58 19.51 22.67
N ASP A 5 -17.36 19.90 23.92
CA ASP A 5 -16.55 19.16 24.88
C ASP A 5 -17.35 18.01 25.51
N ALA A 6 -18.66 18.21 25.68
CA ALA A 6 -19.60 17.15 26.05
C ALA A 6 -19.68 16.06 24.96
N VAL A 7 -19.80 16.47 23.68
CA VAL A 7 -19.81 15.54 22.54
C VAL A 7 -18.48 14.80 22.40
N LYS A 8 -17.33 15.49 22.55
CA LYS A 8 -16.00 14.86 22.55
C LYS A 8 -15.87 13.85 23.69
N SER A 9 -16.33 14.19 24.90
CA SER A 9 -16.30 13.32 26.08
C SER A 9 -17.18 12.09 25.91
N LEU A 10 -18.41 12.24 25.38
CA LEU A 10 -19.31 11.12 25.06
C LEU A 10 -18.73 10.19 23.99
N LYS A 11 -18.14 10.74 22.92
CA LYS A 11 -17.45 9.96 21.89
C LYS A 11 -16.27 9.18 22.48
N ARG A 12 -15.49 9.79 23.37
CA ARG A 12 -14.38 9.15 24.09
C ARG A 12 -14.88 8.02 25.00
N ALA A 13 -15.93 8.25 25.79
CA ALA A 13 -16.52 7.25 26.67
C ALA A 13 -17.07 6.04 25.89
N ARG A 14 -17.82 6.30 24.79
CA ARG A 14 -18.30 5.22 23.90
C ARG A 14 -17.16 4.43 23.27
N ARG A 15 -16.08 5.11 22.85
CA ARG A 15 -14.89 4.45 22.32
C ARG A 15 -14.21 3.57 23.36
N VAL A 16 -14.01 4.08 24.58
CA VAL A 16 -13.44 3.30 25.69
C VAL A 16 -14.31 2.08 25.99
N GLY A 17 -15.62 2.27 26.14
CA GLY A 17 -16.56 1.16 26.33
C GLY A 17 -16.47 0.12 25.20
N SER A 18 -16.36 0.57 23.94
CA SER A 18 -16.19 -0.32 22.80
C SER A 18 -14.92 -1.14 22.81
N GLN A 19 -13.82 -0.56 23.30
CA GLN A 19 -12.53 -1.25 23.41
C GLN A 19 -12.56 -2.28 24.54
N GLU A 20 -13.17 -1.95 25.69
CA GLU A 20 -13.30 -2.86 26.84
C GLU A 20 -14.00 -4.16 26.47
N TRP A 21 -15.20 -4.10 25.88
CA TRP A 21 -15.91 -5.34 25.59
C TRP A 21 -15.29 -6.12 24.44
N ARG A 22 -14.59 -5.46 23.50
CA ARG A 22 -13.82 -6.17 22.45
C ARG A 22 -12.65 -6.94 23.08
N ALA A 23 -11.89 -6.30 23.96
CA ALA A 23 -10.83 -6.96 24.71
C ALA A 23 -11.39 -8.11 25.56
N HIS A 24 -12.51 -7.88 26.26
CA HIS A 24 -13.17 -8.89 27.08
C HIS A 24 -13.53 -10.16 26.32
N TRP A 25 -14.16 -10.06 25.14
CA TRP A 25 -14.53 -11.24 24.37
C TRP A 25 -13.32 -11.98 23.79
N ARG A 26 -12.23 -11.27 23.48
CA ARG A 26 -10.98 -11.88 23.05
C ARG A 26 -10.27 -12.67 24.15
N GLU A 27 -10.52 -12.36 25.41
CA GLU A 27 -9.99 -13.13 26.55
C GLU A 27 -10.82 -14.39 26.84
N ARG A 28 -11.99 -14.54 26.22
CA ARG A 28 -12.81 -15.75 26.39
C ARG A 28 -12.29 -16.92 25.54
N PRO A 29 -12.53 -18.17 25.94
CA PRO A 29 -12.20 -19.33 25.12
C PRO A 29 -12.90 -19.30 23.76
N VAL A 30 -12.27 -19.89 22.74
CA VAL A 30 -12.92 -20.17 21.46
C VAL A 30 -13.92 -21.31 21.65
N GLU A 31 -15.16 -21.08 21.24
CA GLU A 31 -16.28 -22.00 21.20
C GLU A 31 -16.09 -22.97 20.01
N ARG A 32 -15.76 -24.24 20.31
CA ARG A 32 -15.30 -25.22 19.31
C ARG A 32 -16.34 -25.58 18.26
N ASP A 33 -17.62 -25.54 18.61
CA ASP A 33 -18.71 -25.99 17.76
C ASP A 33 -19.48 -24.80 17.14
N THR A 34 -18.90 -23.60 17.12
CA THR A 34 -19.55 -22.40 16.59
C THR A 34 -18.95 -21.98 15.25
N VAL A 35 -19.81 -21.76 14.25
CA VAL A 35 -19.46 -21.23 12.93
C VAL A 35 -20.00 -19.81 12.77
N PHE A 36 -19.18 -18.88 12.31
CA PHE A 36 -19.54 -17.50 12.01
C PHE A 36 -19.51 -17.25 10.50
N TYR A 37 -20.58 -16.67 9.97
CA TYR A 37 -20.72 -16.35 8.55
C TYR A 37 -20.96 -14.86 8.34
N GLU A 38 -20.26 -14.29 7.38
CA GLU A 38 -20.47 -12.93 6.91
C GLU A 38 -20.28 -12.87 5.39
N SER A 39 -21.30 -12.36 4.68
CA SER A 39 -21.16 -11.98 3.28
C SER A 39 -21.32 -10.48 3.10
N PHE A 40 -20.40 -9.84 2.38
CA PHE A 40 -20.43 -8.42 2.01
C PHE A 40 -20.76 -7.48 3.18
N ALA A 41 -20.04 -7.58 4.30
CA ALA A 41 -20.29 -6.80 5.51
C ALA A 41 -21.72 -6.98 6.09
N GLY A 42 -22.25 -8.20 5.96
CA GLY A 42 -23.59 -8.58 6.40
C GLY A 42 -24.70 -8.16 5.43
N ASN A 43 -24.40 -7.88 4.15
CA ASN A 43 -25.43 -7.52 3.18
C ASN A 43 -26.24 -8.74 2.68
N GLY A 44 -26.75 -9.54 3.61
CA GLY A 44 -27.59 -10.70 3.36
C GLY A 44 -26.91 -12.02 3.67
N MET A 45 -27.65 -13.09 3.42
CA MET A 45 -27.15 -14.47 3.38
C MET A 45 -26.91 -14.80 1.91
N LEU A 46 -25.71 -14.50 1.41
CA LEU A 46 -25.39 -14.55 -0.02
C LEU A 46 -24.05 -15.25 -0.27
N CYS A 47 -23.80 -15.58 -1.54
CA CYS A 47 -22.49 -15.99 -2.04
C CYS A 47 -21.98 -17.31 -1.39
N ASN A 48 -20.67 -17.54 -1.44
CA ASN A 48 -20.05 -18.79 -1.00
C ASN A 48 -20.35 -19.13 0.47
N PRO A 49 -20.34 -18.18 1.43
CA PRO A 49 -20.68 -18.48 2.82
C PRO A 49 -22.11 -19.00 3.00
N GLU A 50 -23.06 -18.59 2.15
CA GLU A 50 -24.44 -19.06 2.24
C GLU A 50 -24.60 -20.50 1.76
N ALA A 51 -23.97 -20.85 0.64
CA ALA A 51 -23.97 -22.24 0.15
C ALA A 51 -23.34 -23.18 1.19
N ILE A 52 -22.17 -22.81 1.73
CA ILE A 52 -21.49 -23.56 2.80
C ILE A 52 -22.37 -23.67 4.05
N PHE A 53 -23.02 -22.58 4.46
CA PHE A 53 -23.90 -22.59 5.62
C PHE A 53 -25.05 -23.59 5.48
N ARG A 54 -25.73 -23.61 4.33
CA ARG A 54 -26.86 -24.51 4.10
C ARG A 54 -26.42 -25.97 4.10
N GLU A 55 -25.34 -26.28 3.39
CA GLU A 55 -24.81 -27.63 3.34
C GLU A 55 -24.42 -28.12 4.74
N LEU A 56 -23.69 -27.31 5.52
CA LEU A 56 -23.35 -27.65 6.91
C LEU A 56 -24.57 -27.78 7.83
N LEU A 57 -25.64 -27.03 7.56
CA LEU A 57 -26.87 -27.12 8.35
C LEU A 57 -27.60 -28.44 8.09
N ASP A 58 -27.60 -28.91 6.85
CA ASP A 58 -28.32 -30.11 6.41
C ASP A 58 -27.50 -31.40 6.60
N ASP A 59 -26.17 -31.29 6.68
CA ASP A 59 -25.23 -32.40 6.82
C ASP A 59 -25.25 -33.00 8.25
N PRO A 60 -25.59 -34.30 8.41
CA PRO A 60 -25.66 -34.97 9.72
C PRO A 60 -24.34 -34.99 10.50
N ASP A 61 -23.18 -35.02 9.83
CA ASP A 61 -21.87 -35.03 10.49
C ASP A 61 -21.65 -33.72 11.29
N PHE A 62 -22.31 -32.65 10.86
CA PHE A 62 -22.19 -31.31 11.42
C PHE A 62 -23.42 -30.87 12.22
N ALA A 63 -24.31 -31.81 12.59
CA ALA A 63 -25.48 -31.53 13.41
C ALA A 63 -25.17 -30.91 14.79
N HIS A 64 -23.94 -31.06 15.26
CA HIS A 64 -23.43 -30.48 16.51
C HIS A 64 -23.06 -28.99 16.41
N LEU A 65 -22.97 -28.43 15.19
CA LEU A 65 -22.55 -27.06 14.98
C LEU A 65 -23.68 -26.05 15.25
N GLU A 66 -23.30 -24.95 15.90
CA GLU A 66 -24.10 -23.75 16.11
C GLU A 66 -23.69 -22.68 15.08
N HIS A 67 -24.68 -22.12 14.39
CA HIS A 67 -24.44 -21.22 13.25
C HIS A 67 -24.81 -19.78 13.59
N VAL A 68 -23.89 -18.87 13.30
CA VAL A 68 -24.02 -17.44 13.60
C VAL A 68 -23.90 -16.62 12.33
N TRP A 69 -24.99 -15.97 11.94
CA TRP A 69 -25.03 -15.12 10.75
C TRP A 69 -24.98 -13.64 11.09
N CYS A 70 -24.12 -12.90 10.39
CA CYS A 70 -24.06 -11.45 10.48
C CYS A 70 -24.94 -10.77 9.44
N LEU A 71 -25.76 -9.80 9.86
CA LEU A 71 -26.58 -8.97 8.98
C LEU A 71 -26.36 -7.47 9.22
N SER A 72 -26.34 -6.69 8.15
CA SER A 72 -26.34 -5.23 8.17
C SER A 72 -27.67 -4.70 8.75
N PRO A 73 -27.76 -3.43 9.18
CA PRO A 73 -29.01 -2.87 9.67
C PRO A 73 -30.16 -2.98 8.65
N ALA A 74 -29.89 -2.70 7.37
CA ALA A 74 -30.90 -2.82 6.31
C ALA A 74 -31.40 -4.26 6.15
N MET A 75 -30.47 -5.23 6.12
CA MET A 75 -30.81 -6.64 5.97
C MET A 75 -31.39 -7.25 7.24
N TRP A 76 -31.12 -6.68 8.42
CA TRP A 76 -31.76 -7.10 9.66
C TRP A 76 -33.27 -6.86 9.63
N GLU A 77 -33.70 -5.72 9.08
CA GLU A 77 -35.12 -5.36 8.93
C GLU A 77 -35.75 -6.05 7.71
N SER A 78 -34.95 -6.66 6.84
CA SER A 78 -35.43 -7.49 5.72
C SER A 78 -36.05 -8.81 6.21
N GLY A 79 -36.74 -9.50 5.29
CA GLY A 79 -37.31 -10.82 5.54
C GLY A 79 -36.32 -11.99 5.61
N VAL A 80 -35.02 -11.77 5.38
CA VAL A 80 -34.01 -12.85 5.23
C VAL A 80 -33.97 -13.77 6.45
N ARG A 81 -34.16 -13.25 7.67
CA ARG A 81 -34.14 -14.06 8.90
C ARG A 81 -35.32 -15.02 9.02
N ARG A 82 -36.46 -14.70 8.40
CA ARG A 82 -37.73 -15.43 8.59
C ARG A 82 -37.66 -16.90 8.16
N GLU A 83 -36.75 -17.23 7.25
CA GLU A 83 -36.52 -18.60 6.80
C GLU A 83 -36.01 -19.51 7.94
N PHE A 84 -35.29 -18.94 8.91
CA PHE A 84 -34.66 -19.69 10.01
C PHE A 84 -35.22 -19.29 11.39
N ASP A 85 -36.36 -18.60 11.43
CA ASP A 85 -37.01 -18.23 12.68
C ASP A 85 -37.38 -19.49 13.47
N GLY A 86 -36.86 -19.59 14.71
CA GLY A 86 -37.09 -20.74 15.59
C GLY A 86 -36.20 -21.95 15.32
N HIS A 87 -35.28 -21.91 14.34
CA HIS A 87 -34.32 -22.99 14.15
C HIS A 87 -33.36 -23.08 15.36
N PRO A 88 -33.20 -24.26 15.98
CA PRO A 88 -32.52 -24.38 17.29
C PRO A 88 -31.02 -24.05 17.23
N ARG A 89 -30.39 -24.22 16.06
CA ARG A 89 -28.94 -24.06 15.84
C ARG A 89 -28.54 -22.78 15.08
N VAL A 90 -29.48 -21.87 14.78
CA VAL A 90 -29.20 -20.69 13.95
C VAL A 90 -29.52 -19.42 14.72
N ARG A 91 -28.52 -18.52 14.82
CA ARG A 91 -28.68 -17.20 15.45
C ARG A 91 -28.10 -16.09 14.59
N PHE A 92 -28.70 -14.90 14.72
CA PHE A 92 -28.28 -13.72 13.97
C PHE A 92 -27.65 -12.65 14.88
N VAL A 93 -26.67 -11.94 14.35
CA VAL A 93 -26.05 -10.77 15.00
C VAL A 93 -26.01 -9.58 14.03
N ARG A 94 -26.16 -8.36 14.56
CA ARG A 94 -26.05 -7.13 13.76
C ARG A 94 -24.59 -6.78 13.50
N TYR A 95 -24.24 -6.42 12.27
CA TYR A 95 -22.88 -6.01 11.88
C TYR A 95 -22.32 -4.94 12.82
N LYS A 96 -21.09 -5.15 13.31
CA LYS A 96 -20.38 -4.29 14.28
C LYS A 96 -21.08 -4.04 15.63
N SER A 97 -22.09 -4.84 16.00
CA SER A 97 -22.65 -4.86 17.36
C SER A 97 -21.70 -5.54 18.37
N PRO A 98 -21.91 -5.40 19.69
CA PRO A 98 -21.14 -6.15 20.68
C PRO A 98 -21.21 -7.66 20.48
N GLN A 99 -22.37 -8.19 20.10
CA GLN A 99 -22.59 -9.61 19.82
C GLN A 99 -21.85 -10.07 18.56
N TYR A 100 -21.68 -9.19 17.56
CA TYR A 100 -20.88 -9.46 16.38
C TYR A 100 -19.42 -9.72 16.74
N PHE A 101 -18.77 -8.85 17.50
CA PHE A 101 -17.36 -9.13 17.84
C PHE A 101 -17.22 -10.22 18.90
N ARG A 102 -18.26 -10.50 19.72
CA ARG A 102 -18.27 -11.73 20.52
C ARG A 102 -18.14 -12.92 19.58
N ALA A 103 -19.08 -13.08 18.64
CA ALA A 103 -19.06 -14.19 17.70
C ALA A 103 -17.74 -14.25 16.91
N LEU A 104 -17.27 -13.11 16.39
CA LEU A 104 -16.02 -13.06 15.64
C LEU A 104 -14.78 -13.43 16.48
N ALA A 105 -14.78 -13.15 17.78
CA ALA A 105 -13.67 -13.45 18.68
C ALA A 105 -13.73 -14.87 19.30
N THR A 106 -14.91 -15.49 19.32
CA THR A 106 -15.13 -16.78 20.00
C THR A 106 -15.52 -17.91 19.07
N SER A 107 -16.00 -17.69 17.85
CA SER A 107 -16.32 -18.79 16.93
C SER A 107 -15.06 -19.49 16.43
N ARG A 108 -15.07 -20.83 16.36
CA ARG A 108 -13.97 -21.61 15.79
C ARG A 108 -13.84 -21.43 14.28
N TYR A 109 -14.93 -21.57 13.54
CA TYR A 109 -14.91 -21.48 12.08
C TYR A 109 -15.44 -20.12 11.63
N LEU A 110 -14.71 -19.44 10.76
CA LEU A 110 -15.06 -18.12 10.23
C LEU A 110 -15.12 -18.18 8.71
N PHE A 111 -16.26 -17.86 8.11
CA PHE A 111 -16.43 -17.76 6.65
C PHE A 111 -16.73 -16.31 6.26
N ASN A 112 -15.90 -15.74 5.39
CA ASN A 112 -16.09 -14.40 4.84
C ASN A 112 -15.77 -14.37 3.35
N ASN A 113 -16.60 -13.70 2.56
CA ASN A 113 -16.43 -13.58 1.11
C ASN A 113 -15.78 -12.27 0.65
N ALA A 114 -15.39 -11.42 1.60
CA ALA A 114 -14.78 -10.13 1.40
C ALA A 114 -13.71 -9.92 2.48
N THR A 115 -13.98 -9.07 3.47
CA THR A 115 -13.03 -8.79 4.55
C THR A 115 -13.74 -8.56 5.88
N PHE A 116 -13.19 -9.09 6.96
CA PHE A 116 -13.52 -8.63 8.30
C PHE A 116 -12.98 -7.21 8.56
N PRO A 117 -13.64 -6.44 9.46
CA PRO A 117 -13.27 -5.05 9.72
C PRO A 117 -11.89 -4.93 10.40
N PRO A 118 -11.25 -3.74 10.43
CA PRO A 118 -9.89 -3.54 10.97
C PRO A 118 -9.66 -4.04 12.40
N GLU A 119 -10.71 -4.18 13.20
CA GLU A 119 -10.63 -4.70 14.56
C GLU A 119 -10.50 -6.22 14.64
N PHE A 120 -10.72 -6.94 13.55
CA PHE A 120 -10.50 -8.39 13.52
C PHE A 120 -9.01 -8.71 13.58
N ALA A 121 -8.66 -9.59 14.52
CA ALA A 121 -7.36 -10.24 14.63
C ALA A 121 -7.61 -11.73 14.86
N LYS A 122 -7.09 -12.58 13.97
CA LYS A 122 -7.25 -14.02 14.08
C LYS A 122 -6.60 -14.56 15.36
N ARG A 123 -7.17 -15.63 15.90
CA ARG A 123 -6.60 -16.44 16.99
C ARG A 123 -6.18 -17.81 16.47
N ASP A 124 -5.26 -18.45 17.17
CA ASP A 124 -4.65 -19.72 16.73
C ASP A 124 -5.66 -20.87 16.68
N GLU A 125 -6.67 -20.84 17.55
CA GLU A 125 -7.70 -21.87 17.61
C GLU A 125 -8.81 -21.68 16.55
N GLN A 126 -8.78 -20.57 15.81
CA GLN A 126 -9.76 -20.26 14.76
C GLN A 126 -9.29 -20.73 13.40
N VAL A 127 -10.24 -21.22 12.60
CA VAL A 127 -10.07 -21.54 11.19
C VAL A 127 -10.82 -20.47 10.38
N TYR A 128 -10.08 -19.63 9.67
CA TYR A 128 -10.61 -18.58 8.81
C TYR A 128 -10.52 -18.97 7.34
N VAL A 129 -11.68 -19.13 6.71
CA VAL A 129 -11.83 -19.31 5.27
C VAL A 129 -12.25 -17.99 4.64
N ASN A 130 -11.36 -17.40 3.84
CA ASN A 130 -11.72 -16.31 2.95
C ASN A 130 -12.16 -16.90 1.61
N THR A 131 -13.45 -16.84 1.34
CA THR A 131 -14.03 -17.45 0.14
C THR A 131 -13.94 -16.55 -1.10
N TRP A 132 -13.54 -15.29 -0.90
CA TRP A 132 -13.71 -14.18 -1.84
C TRP A 132 -15.07 -14.21 -2.54
N HIS A 133 -15.21 -13.54 -3.67
CA HIS A 133 -16.47 -13.36 -4.38
C HIS A 133 -16.34 -13.45 -5.90
N GLY A 134 -15.44 -14.33 -6.38
CA GLY A 134 -15.33 -14.75 -7.78
C GLY A 134 -14.03 -14.36 -8.45
N THR A 135 -13.83 -14.93 -9.65
CA THR A 135 -12.68 -14.69 -10.52
C THR A 135 -12.53 -13.20 -10.86
N PRO A 136 -11.33 -12.60 -10.73
CA PRO A 136 -11.15 -11.18 -11.03
C PRO A 136 -11.19 -10.94 -12.54
N PHE A 137 -11.95 -9.93 -12.97
CA PHE A 137 -11.87 -9.42 -14.34
C PHE A 137 -11.02 -8.14 -14.43
N LYS A 138 -11.11 -7.31 -13.39
CA LYS A 138 -10.40 -6.03 -13.28
C LYS A 138 -9.12 -6.24 -12.49
N GLN A 139 -8.09 -5.45 -12.79
CA GLN A 139 -6.90 -5.35 -11.96
C GLN A 139 -7.26 -5.03 -10.51
N MET A 140 -6.58 -5.68 -9.57
CA MET A 140 -6.82 -5.54 -8.13
C MET A 140 -5.49 -5.50 -7.37
N GLY A 141 -5.54 -5.13 -6.09
CA GLY A 141 -4.36 -5.27 -5.24
C GLY A 141 -3.24 -4.32 -5.68
N TYR A 142 -2.04 -4.80 -5.92
CA TYR A 142 -0.93 -3.95 -6.38
C TYR A 142 -0.98 -3.62 -7.87
N ASP A 143 -1.83 -4.29 -8.66
CA ASP A 143 -1.96 -4.03 -10.09
C ASP A 143 -2.83 -2.80 -10.38
N GLU A 144 -3.73 -2.42 -9.46
CA GLU A 144 -4.54 -1.20 -9.61
C GLU A 144 -3.78 0.05 -9.13
N PRO A 145 -3.98 1.22 -9.76
CA PRO A 145 -3.37 2.47 -9.31
C PRO A 145 -3.64 2.78 -7.83
N GLY A 146 -2.59 2.85 -7.02
CA GLY A 146 -2.67 3.10 -5.58
C GLY A 146 -3.21 1.93 -4.75
N GLY A 147 -3.31 0.72 -5.33
CA GLY A 147 -4.00 -0.39 -4.70
C GLY A 147 -3.26 -1.09 -3.56
N GLY A 148 -1.95 -0.90 -3.36
CA GLY A 148 -1.27 -1.31 -2.13
C GLY A 148 -1.90 -0.67 -0.86
N PRO A 149 -1.77 0.66 -0.66
CA PRO A 149 -2.46 1.36 0.41
C PRO A 149 -3.99 1.26 0.38
N GLY A 150 -4.58 1.18 -0.81
CA GLY A 150 -6.02 1.04 -1.01
C GLY A 150 -6.58 -0.29 -0.52
N ALA A 151 -5.83 -1.38 -0.71
CA ALA A 151 -6.23 -2.75 -0.40
C ALA A 151 -5.72 -3.27 0.95
N ARG A 152 -5.18 -2.41 1.82
CA ARG A 152 -4.61 -2.79 3.13
C ARG A 152 -5.52 -3.65 4.02
N ASN A 153 -6.84 -3.45 3.97
CA ASN A 153 -7.78 -4.28 4.73
C ASN A 153 -7.94 -5.68 4.11
N VAL A 154 -7.84 -5.77 2.79
CA VAL A 154 -7.91 -7.01 2.02
C VAL A 154 -6.65 -7.84 2.27
N ILE A 155 -5.46 -7.28 2.07
CA ILE A 155 -4.17 -7.94 2.28
C ILE A 155 -4.10 -8.54 3.69
N ARG A 156 -4.43 -7.75 4.71
CA ARG A 156 -4.47 -8.21 6.11
C ARG A 156 -5.40 -9.42 6.33
N ASN A 157 -6.57 -9.43 5.67
CA ASN A 157 -7.50 -10.54 5.78
C ASN A 157 -6.95 -11.78 5.08
N PHE A 158 -6.32 -11.64 3.91
CA PHE A 158 -5.69 -12.77 3.23
C PHE A 158 -4.52 -13.35 4.03
N LEU A 159 -3.64 -12.50 4.58
CA LEU A 159 -2.57 -12.94 5.47
C LEU A 159 -3.09 -13.59 6.76
N SER A 160 -4.35 -13.34 7.14
CA SER A 160 -4.98 -13.98 8.29
C SER A 160 -5.69 -15.29 7.94
N ALA A 161 -5.95 -15.59 6.67
CA ALA A 161 -6.75 -16.75 6.29
C ALA A 161 -5.95 -18.05 6.42
N ASP A 162 -6.59 -19.10 6.92
CA ASP A 162 -6.08 -20.48 6.82
C ASP A 162 -6.31 -21.01 5.41
N TYR A 163 -7.44 -20.65 4.81
CA TYR A 163 -7.84 -21.08 3.48
C TYR A 163 -8.31 -19.89 2.64
N LEU A 164 -7.74 -19.75 1.45
CA LEU A 164 -8.19 -18.86 0.39
C LEU A 164 -8.88 -19.72 -0.67
N LEU A 165 -10.18 -19.49 -0.93
CA LEU A 165 -10.87 -20.25 -1.98
C LEU A 165 -10.66 -19.61 -3.34
N ALA A 166 -10.32 -20.41 -4.34
CA ALA A 166 -10.22 -20.02 -5.73
C ALA A 166 -11.17 -20.85 -6.59
N ALA A 167 -11.84 -20.19 -7.54
CA ALA A 167 -12.73 -20.87 -8.49
C ALA A 167 -11.93 -21.67 -9.54
N ASN A 168 -10.73 -21.20 -9.87
CA ASN A 168 -9.86 -21.70 -10.92
C ASN A 168 -8.41 -21.23 -10.68
N ASP A 169 -7.47 -21.80 -11.41
CA ASP A 169 -6.03 -21.53 -11.27
C ASP A 169 -5.69 -20.07 -11.54
N PHE A 170 -6.39 -19.44 -12.49
CA PHE A 170 -6.20 -18.02 -12.78
C PHE A 170 -6.49 -17.14 -11.56
N MET A 171 -7.57 -17.42 -10.82
CA MET A 171 -7.84 -16.72 -9.56
C MET A 171 -6.80 -17.04 -8.48
N ALA A 172 -6.32 -18.28 -8.39
CA ALA A 172 -5.27 -18.66 -7.45
C ALA A 172 -3.98 -17.88 -7.71
N GLU A 173 -3.49 -17.88 -8.94
CA GLU A 173 -2.19 -17.32 -9.33
C GLU A 173 -2.28 -15.80 -9.53
N GLN A 174 -3.07 -15.35 -10.49
CA GLN A 174 -3.14 -13.93 -10.87
C GLN A 174 -3.65 -13.06 -9.71
N MET A 175 -4.70 -13.50 -9.01
CA MET A 175 -5.29 -12.68 -7.95
C MET A 175 -4.45 -12.72 -6.67
N TYR A 176 -4.32 -13.89 -6.06
CA TYR A 176 -3.74 -14.00 -4.72
C TYR A 176 -2.23 -13.84 -4.76
N GLU A 177 -1.55 -14.58 -5.62
CA GLU A 177 -0.09 -14.69 -5.57
C GLU A 177 0.62 -13.52 -6.22
N ASP A 178 0.10 -13.05 -7.36
CA ASP A 178 0.69 -11.98 -8.16
C ASP A 178 0.10 -10.61 -7.79
N ALA A 179 -1.20 -10.39 -8.04
CA ALA A 179 -1.82 -9.08 -7.84
C ALA A 179 -1.84 -8.64 -6.38
N TYR A 180 -2.17 -9.52 -5.44
CA TYR A 180 -2.07 -9.25 -4.00
C TYR A 180 -0.69 -9.56 -3.40
N ARG A 181 0.26 -10.02 -4.23
CA ARG A 181 1.66 -10.30 -3.87
C ARG A 181 1.82 -11.18 -2.64
N LEU A 182 0.96 -12.20 -2.47
CA LEU A 182 0.99 -13.05 -1.27
C LEU A 182 2.13 -14.07 -1.26
N THR A 183 2.79 -14.29 -2.42
CA THR A 183 3.98 -15.14 -2.56
C THR A 183 4.97 -14.90 -1.41
N ASN A 184 5.53 -15.97 -0.83
CA ASN A 184 6.47 -16.02 0.30
C ASN A 184 5.96 -15.61 1.69
N ILE A 185 5.03 -14.64 1.80
CA ILE A 185 4.66 -14.09 3.11
C ILE A 185 3.34 -14.64 3.68
N ALA A 186 2.47 -15.19 2.84
CA ALA A 186 1.24 -15.82 3.31
C ALA A 186 1.50 -17.29 3.69
N THR A 187 0.96 -17.72 4.83
CA THR A 187 1.09 -19.10 5.32
C THR A 187 -0.19 -19.92 5.14
N GLY A 188 -1.24 -19.30 4.59
CA GLY A 188 -2.51 -19.98 4.30
C GLY A 188 -2.40 -20.88 3.08
N GLN A 189 -3.41 -21.74 2.91
CA GLN A 189 -3.52 -22.63 1.76
C GLN A 189 -4.55 -22.09 0.75
N ILE A 190 -4.29 -22.24 -0.53
CA ILE A 190 -5.26 -21.99 -1.60
C ILE A 190 -6.00 -23.30 -1.89
N VAL A 191 -7.33 -23.24 -1.91
CA VAL A 191 -8.22 -24.35 -2.27
C VAL A 191 -8.87 -24.02 -3.61
N THR A 192 -8.45 -24.69 -4.66
CA THR A 192 -8.90 -24.44 -6.03
C THR A 192 -9.94 -25.46 -6.45
N GLU A 193 -11.13 -25.38 -5.86
CA GLU A 193 -12.18 -26.41 -6.00
C GLU A 193 -13.52 -25.89 -6.55
N GLY A 194 -13.49 -24.75 -7.24
CA GLY A 194 -14.71 -24.07 -7.69
C GLY A 194 -15.34 -23.23 -6.57
N SER A 195 -16.47 -22.59 -6.88
CA SER A 195 -17.14 -21.64 -5.98
C SER A 195 -18.41 -22.25 -5.40
N PRO A 196 -18.54 -22.43 -4.07
CA PRO A 196 -19.75 -22.94 -3.44
C PRO A 196 -21.05 -22.26 -3.88
N ARG A 197 -21.02 -20.95 -4.17
CA ARG A 197 -22.20 -20.21 -4.67
C ARG A 197 -22.68 -20.67 -6.03
N VAL A 198 -21.80 -21.22 -6.88
CA VAL A 198 -22.13 -21.65 -8.24
C VAL A 198 -22.95 -22.94 -8.22
N ASP A 199 -22.82 -23.77 -7.18
CA ASP A 199 -23.70 -24.93 -6.96
C ASP A 199 -25.19 -24.52 -6.89
N ARG A 200 -25.47 -23.29 -6.41
CA ARG A 200 -26.82 -22.73 -6.36
C ARG A 200 -27.43 -22.43 -7.75
N GLN A 201 -26.67 -22.60 -8.84
CA GLN A 201 -27.16 -22.47 -10.22
C GLN A 201 -27.75 -23.77 -10.77
N PHE A 202 -27.38 -24.92 -10.18
CA PHE A 202 -27.84 -26.25 -10.60
C PHE A 202 -29.20 -26.55 -9.97
N LEU A 203 -30.24 -25.97 -10.57
CA LEU A 203 -31.59 -26.02 -10.03
C LEU A 203 -32.39 -27.19 -10.61
N ASP A 204 -32.87 -28.06 -9.72
CA ASP A 204 -33.99 -28.96 -10.02
C ASP A 204 -35.31 -28.18 -10.19
N GLU A 205 -36.36 -28.86 -10.66
CA GLU A 205 -37.65 -28.22 -10.93
C GLU A 205 -38.27 -27.56 -9.68
N SER A 206 -38.09 -28.19 -8.52
CA SER A 206 -38.60 -27.65 -7.25
C SER A 206 -37.89 -26.34 -6.87
N ALA A 207 -36.58 -26.27 -7.11
CA ALA A 207 -35.73 -25.14 -6.83
C ALA A 207 -36.00 -24.00 -7.82
N ARG A 208 -36.14 -24.29 -9.12
CA ARG A 208 -36.60 -23.33 -10.13
C ARG A 208 -37.93 -22.70 -9.72
N ALA A 209 -38.90 -23.51 -9.29
CA ALA A 209 -40.19 -23.01 -8.83
C ALA A 209 -40.08 -22.16 -7.54
N ARG A 210 -39.13 -22.46 -6.64
CA ARG A 210 -38.85 -21.63 -5.46
C ARG A 210 -38.29 -20.26 -5.86
N VAL A 211 -37.34 -20.21 -6.78
CA VAL A 211 -36.75 -18.95 -7.28
C VAL A 211 -37.83 -18.11 -7.97
N ARG A 212 -38.65 -18.71 -8.84
CA ARG A 212 -39.78 -18.02 -9.49
C ARG A 212 -40.74 -17.41 -8.46
N ARG A 213 -41.16 -18.16 -7.45
CA ARG A 213 -42.03 -17.66 -6.37
C ARG A 213 -41.38 -16.54 -5.54
N ARG A 214 -40.07 -16.60 -5.32
CA ARG A 214 -39.34 -15.53 -4.60
C ARG A 214 -39.35 -14.23 -5.41
N LEU A 215 -39.09 -14.31 -6.71
CA LEU A 215 -39.15 -13.17 -7.63
C LEU A 215 -40.58 -12.60 -7.72
N GLU A 216 -41.59 -13.44 -7.89
CA GLU A 216 -43.00 -13.02 -7.94
C GLU A 216 -43.43 -12.28 -6.68
N ARG A 217 -43.07 -12.79 -5.49
CA ARG A 217 -43.35 -12.12 -4.20
C ARG A 217 -42.66 -10.77 -4.07
N ALA A 218 -41.55 -10.58 -4.78
CA ALA A 218 -40.82 -9.32 -4.82
C ALA A 218 -41.33 -8.37 -5.91
N GLY A 219 -42.38 -8.73 -6.65
CA GLY A 219 -42.93 -7.91 -7.74
C GLY A 219 -42.34 -8.18 -9.12
N VAL A 220 -41.47 -9.18 -9.25
CA VAL A 220 -40.85 -9.59 -10.52
C VAL A 220 -41.50 -10.89 -11.00
N ALA A 221 -42.62 -10.77 -11.72
CA ALA A 221 -43.38 -11.92 -12.18
C ALA A 221 -42.76 -12.53 -13.45
N LEU A 222 -42.43 -13.82 -13.42
CA LEU A 222 -41.89 -14.54 -14.58
C LEU A 222 -43.01 -15.19 -15.37
N GLN A 223 -43.06 -14.91 -16.68
CA GLN A 223 -44.05 -15.54 -17.55
C GLN A 223 -43.64 -16.98 -17.87
N ALA A 224 -44.63 -17.86 -18.04
CA ALA A 224 -44.40 -19.20 -18.56
C ALA A 224 -43.89 -19.11 -20.01
N ASP A 225 -43.02 -20.03 -20.40
CA ASP A 225 -42.53 -20.19 -21.78
C ASP A 225 -41.79 -18.99 -22.40
N GLN A 226 -41.41 -17.99 -21.60
CA GLN A 226 -40.53 -16.90 -22.04
C GLN A 226 -39.05 -17.21 -21.74
N LYS A 227 -38.18 -16.90 -22.70
CA LYS A 227 -36.73 -16.88 -22.52
C LYS A 227 -36.35 -15.76 -21.55
N VAL A 228 -35.62 -16.10 -20.50
CA VAL A 228 -35.18 -15.18 -19.46
C VAL A 228 -33.81 -14.61 -19.81
N ILE A 229 -33.76 -13.30 -20.07
CA ILE A 229 -32.52 -12.54 -20.28
C ILE A 229 -32.18 -11.81 -18.99
N LEU A 230 -31.04 -12.11 -18.39
CA LEU A 230 -30.55 -11.34 -17.25
C LEU A 230 -29.60 -10.25 -17.75
N TYR A 231 -29.99 -9.00 -17.56
CA TYR A 231 -29.10 -7.86 -17.80
C TYR A 231 -28.45 -7.42 -16.48
N ALA A 232 -27.13 -7.56 -16.39
CA ALA A 232 -26.32 -7.29 -15.21
C ALA A 232 -25.14 -6.34 -15.52
N PRO A 233 -25.39 -5.03 -15.71
CA PRO A 233 -24.34 -4.06 -16.00
C PRO A 233 -23.53 -3.66 -14.76
N THR A 234 -22.26 -3.29 -14.95
CA THR A 234 -21.43 -2.70 -13.90
C THR A 234 -21.80 -1.24 -13.65
N TRP A 235 -21.59 -0.80 -12.40
CA TRP A 235 -21.75 0.61 -12.05
C TRP A 235 -20.59 1.45 -12.58
N ARG A 236 -20.91 2.65 -13.11
CA ARG A 236 -19.97 3.61 -13.70
C ARG A 236 -19.96 4.86 -12.83
N GLY A 237 -18.81 5.28 -12.32
CA GLY A 237 -18.73 6.52 -11.55
C GLY A 237 -17.33 6.85 -11.06
N GLU A 238 -16.79 7.98 -11.52
CA GLU A 238 -15.50 8.55 -11.09
C GLU A 238 -15.52 9.09 -9.65
N SER A 239 -16.70 9.17 -9.01
CA SER A 239 -16.80 9.37 -7.57
C SER A 239 -18.07 8.72 -7.03
N PHE A 240 -17.98 8.15 -5.83
CA PHE A 240 -19.08 7.60 -5.03
C PHE A 240 -20.24 8.59 -4.75
N GLN A 241 -20.25 9.79 -5.31
CA GLN A 241 -21.11 10.89 -4.89
C GLN A 241 -22.26 11.25 -5.84
N LYS A 242 -22.39 10.67 -7.05
CA LYS A 242 -23.52 11.00 -7.97
C LYS A 242 -24.12 9.82 -8.78
N PRO A 243 -24.83 8.86 -8.15
CA PRO A 243 -25.37 7.66 -8.80
C PRO A 243 -26.64 7.85 -9.67
N SER A 244 -27.25 9.04 -9.68
CA SER A 244 -28.61 9.24 -10.21
C SER A 244 -28.71 9.29 -11.74
N ASN A 245 -27.69 9.82 -12.43
CA ASN A 245 -27.76 9.98 -13.89
C ASN A 245 -27.64 8.63 -14.63
N ASP A 246 -26.92 7.67 -14.05
CA ASP A 246 -26.72 6.34 -14.65
C ASP A 246 -28.00 5.51 -14.66
N VAL A 247 -28.84 5.64 -13.63
CA VAL A 247 -30.09 4.89 -13.54
C VAL A 247 -31.10 5.33 -14.60
N VAL A 248 -31.15 6.62 -14.93
CA VAL A 248 -32.00 7.14 -16.01
C VAL A 248 -31.57 6.57 -17.35
N LEU A 249 -30.26 6.58 -17.64
CA LEU A 249 -29.72 6.01 -18.88
C LEU A 249 -29.95 4.49 -18.95
N LEU A 250 -29.79 3.80 -17.83
CA LEU A 250 -30.08 2.37 -17.72
C LEU A 250 -31.55 2.06 -18.01
N ALA A 251 -32.48 2.82 -17.43
CA ALA A 251 -33.91 2.68 -17.70
C ALA A 251 -34.27 2.92 -19.17
N GLN A 252 -33.65 3.93 -19.81
CA GLN A 252 -33.81 4.17 -21.24
C GLN A 252 -33.31 3.00 -22.08
N ARG A 253 -32.11 2.46 -21.77
CA ARG A 253 -31.53 1.30 -22.48
C ARG A 253 -32.41 0.06 -22.36
N VAL A 254 -32.89 -0.24 -21.16
CA VAL A 254 -33.79 -1.39 -20.95
C VAL A 254 -35.11 -1.21 -21.69
N ARG A 255 -35.68 -0.01 -21.67
CA ARG A 255 -36.90 0.31 -22.43
C ARG A 255 -36.69 0.13 -23.93
N GLU A 256 -35.57 0.62 -24.47
CA GLU A 256 -35.21 0.44 -25.87
C GLU A 256 -35.08 -1.03 -26.24
N LEU A 257 -34.36 -1.81 -25.41
CA LEU A 257 -34.16 -3.24 -25.62
C LEU A 257 -35.49 -3.99 -25.64
N LYS A 258 -36.36 -3.74 -24.65
CA LYS A 258 -37.70 -4.35 -24.57
C LYS A 258 -38.55 -4.09 -25.83
N ARG A 259 -38.41 -2.94 -26.50
CA ARG A 259 -39.17 -2.64 -27.72
C ARG A 259 -38.68 -3.40 -28.96
N GLN A 260 -37.42 -3.82 -28.96
CA GLN A 260 -36.78 -4.48 -30.10
C GLN A 260 -36.79 -6.00 -29.98
N LEU A 261 -37.01 -6.54 -28.78
CA LEU A 261 -37.17 -7.97 -28.56
C LEU A 261 -38.59 -8.43 -28.94
N PRO A 262 -38.74 -9.56 -29.64
CA PRO A 262 -40.04 -10.13 -29.98
C PRO A 262 -40.72 -10.73 -28.74
N GLU A 263 -42.03 -11.00 -28.87
CA GLU A 263 -42.76 -11.78 -27.86
C GLU A 263 -42.03 -13.10 -27.57
N GLY A 264 -42.05 -13.52 -26.30
CA GLY A 264 -41.29 -14.70 -25.84
C GLY A 264 -39.96 -14.38 -25.15
N HIS A 265 -39.57 -13.12 -25.01
CA HIS A 265 -38.36 -12.71 -24.26
C HIS A 265 -38.73 -11.86 -23.04
N GLN A 266 -38.12 -12.19 -21.90
CA GLN A 266 -38.28 -11.44 -20.65
C GLN A 266 -36.94 -10.93 -20.16
N VAL A 267 -36.81 -9.62 -19.99
CA VAL A 267 -35.59 -9.00 -19.45
C VAL A 267 -35.73 -8.82 -17.94
N LEU A 268 -34.79 -9.37 -17.18
CA LEU A 268 -34.57 -9.08 -15.77
C LEU A 268 -33.36 -8.17 -15.59
N LEU A 269 -33.37 -7.35 -14.56
CA LEU A 269 -32.32 -6.38 -14.28
C LEU A 269 -31.68 -6.65 -12.91
N ARG A 270 -30.38 -6.88 -12.90
CA ARG A 270 -29.56 -6.91 -11.67
C ARG A 270 -28.60 -5.74 -11.69
N VAL A 271 -28.69 -4.87 -10.70
CA VAL A 271 -27.77 -3.74 -10.53
C VAL A 271 -26.86 -3.96 -9.32
N HIS A 272 -25.77 -3.18 -9.23
CA HIS A 272 -24.94 -3.17 -8.03
C HIS A 272 -25.74 -2.64 -6.82
N GLN A 273 -25.49 -3.19 -5.63
CA GLN A 273 -26.18 -2.86 -4.37
C GLN A 273 -26.28 -1.35 -4.06
N GLN A 274 -25.28 -0.56 -4.44
CA GLN A 274 -25.30 0.90 -4.22
C GLN A 274 -26.24 1.64 -5.18
N VAL A 275 -26.52 1.04 -6.34
CA VAL A 275 -27.44 1.55 -7.36
C VAL A 275 -28.86 1.07 -7.09
N TYR A 276 -29.02 -0.09 -6.44
CA TYR A 276 -30.32 -0.71 -6.17
C TYR A 276 -31.31 0.25 -5.50
N THR A 277 -30.88 0.98 -4.46
CA THR A 277 -31.76 1.95 -3.78
C THR A 277 -32.22 3.10 -4.69
N PHE A 278 -31.40 3.50 -5.67
CA PHE A 278 -31.80 4.50 -6.66
C PHE A 278 -32.70 3.89 -7.74
N ALA A 279 -32.39 2.68 -8.20
CA ALA A 279 -33.20 1.95 -9.18
C ALA A 279 -34.63 1.70 -8.67
N LEU A 280 -34.82 1.45 -7.37
CA LEU A 280 -36.13 1.34 -6.73
C LEU A 280 -37.01 2.60 -6.85
N GLN A 281 -36.41 3.77 -7.10
CA GLN A 281 -37.14 5.03 -7.26
C GLN A 281 -37.72 5.21 -8.67
N HIS A 282 -37.43 4.28 -9.60
CA HIS A 282 -37.89 4.33 -10.99
C HIS A 282 -38.97 3.27 -11.23
N PRO A 283 -40.26 3.65 -11.30
CA PRO A 283 -41.38 2.72 -11.47
C PRO A 283 -41.25 1.84 -12.71
N GLU A 284 -40.60 2.32 -13.77
CA GLU A 284 -40.40 1.56 -15.01
C GLU A 284 -39.40 0.39 -14.90
N LEU A 285 -38.67 0.29 -13.79
CA LEU A 285 -37.75 -0.80 -13.49
C LEU A 285 -38.32 -1.79 -12.47
N ALA A 286 -39.39 -1.44 -11.76
CA ALA A 286 -39.86 -2.18 -10.59
C ALA A 286 -40.28 -3.62 -10.90
N ASP A 287 -40.82 -3.88 -12.09
CA ASP A 287 -41.31 -5.20 -12.54
C ASP A 287 -40.20 -6.15 -13.01
N ILE A 288 -38.97 -5.66 -13.13
CA ILE A 288 -37.82 -6.41 -13.65
C ILE A 288 -36.60 -6.38 -12.73
N LEU A 289 -36.56 -5.46 -11.76
CA LEU A 289 -35.43 -5.24 -10.88
C LEU A 289 -35.36 -6.34 -9.81
N ILE A 290 -34.29 -7.14 -9.85
CA ILE A 290 -34.09 -8.23 -8.91
C ILE A 290 -33.61 -7.69 -7.55
N PRO A 291 -34.33 -7.98 -6.45
CA PRO A 291 -33.95 -7.54 -5.11
C PRO A 291 -32.59 -8.04 -4.65
N ASP A 292 -31.82 -7.17 -3.98
CA ASP A 292 -30.47 -7.47 -3.49
C ASP A 292 -30.41 -8.72 -2.60
N GLU A 293 -31.46 -8.99 -1.82
CA GLU A 293 -31.57 -10.16 -0.95
C GLU A 293 -31.70 -11.51 -1.67
N ILE A 294 -32.06 -11.52 -2.96
CA ILE A 294 -32.13 -12.74 -3.76
C ILE A 294 -30.71 -13.08 -4.26
N PRO A 295 -30.17 -14.27 -3.95
CA PRO A 295 -28.86 -14.69 -4.41
C PRO A 295 -28.76 -14.67 -5.94
N SER A 296 -27.73 -14.01 -6.48
CA SER A 296 -27.56 -13.88 -7.94
C SER A 296 -27.41 -15.23 -8.63
N ASN A 297 -26.71 -16.20 -8.03
CA ASN A 297 -26.54 -17.53 -8.61
C ASN A 297 -27.87 -18.32 -8.71
N GLU A 298 -28.85 -18.10 -7.82
CA GLU A 298 -30.19 -18.69 -8.00
C GLU A 298 -30.87 -18.12 -9.27
N VAL A 299 -30.71 -16.82 -9.54
CA VAL A 299 -31.27 -16.19 -10.74
C VAL A 299 -30.53 -16.62 -12.00
N LEU A 300 -29.20 -16.76 -11.93
CA LEU A 300 -28.41 -17.31 -13.03
C LEU A 300 -28.88 -18.73 -13.40
N GLY A 301 -29.27 -19.56 -12.42
CA GLY A 301 -29.82 -20.90 -12.67
C GLY A 301 -31.06 -20.91 -13.60
N ILE A 302 -31.89 -19.88 -13.55
CA ILE A 302 -33.10 -19.75 -14.41
C ILE A 302 -32.90 -18.84 -15.64
N THR A 303 -31.70 -18.29 -15.85
CA THR A 303 -31.40 -17.33 -16.94
C THR A 303 -30.99 -18.05 -18.22
N ASP A 304 -31.63 -17.77 -19.35
CA ASP A 304 -31.30 -18.38 -20.65
C ASP A 304 -30.12 -17.68 -21.34
N VAL A 305 -30.04 -16.35 -21.22
CA VAL A 305 -28.93 -15.54 -21.77
C VAL A 305 -28.50 -14.48 -20.77
N LEU A 306 -27.20 -14.38 -20.50
CA LEU A 306 -26.63 -13.31 -19.68
C LEU A 306 -26.16 -12.15 -20.56
N VAL A 307 -26.63 -10.95 -20.27
CA VAL A 307 -26.11 -9.70 -20.83
C VAL A 307 -25.33 -8.97 -19.73
N THR A 308 -24.06 -8.68 -19.96
CA THR A 308 -23.22 -7.97 -18.99
C THR A 308 -22.20 -7.08 -19.70
N ASP A 309 -21.31 -6.43 -18.94
CA ASP A 309 -20.20 -5.64 -19.46
C ASP A 309 -18.88 -6.07 -18.80
N TYR A 310 -18.31 -5.27 -17.90
CA TYR A 310 -17.04 -5.52 -17.24
C TYR A 310 -17.21 -6.24 -15.89
N SER A 311 -18.19 -7.14 -15.78
CA SER A 311 -18.55 -7.80 -14.52
C SER A 311 -17.94 -9.20 -14.42
N SER A 312 -17.45 -9.60 -13.25
CA SER A 312 -17.00 -10.98 -13.01
C SER A 312 -18.14 -12.01 -13.01
N ILE A 313 -19.40 -11.59 -13.05
CA ILE A 313 -20.56 -12.48 -13.02
C ILE A 313 -20.61 -13.45 -14.23
N PHE A 314 -19.97 -13.12 -15.36
CA PHE A 314 -19.96 -14.03 -16.50
C PHE A 314 -19.16 -15.30 -16.22
N PHE A 315 -18.08 -15.24 -15.42
CA PHE A 315 -17.30 -16.42 -15.06
C PHE A 315 -18.17 -17.46 -14.36
N ASP A 316 -18.98 -17.03 -13.40
CA ASP A 316 -19.97 -17.89 -12.72
C ASP A 316 -20.98 -18.50 -13.70
N PHE A 317 -21.38 -17.75 -14.74
CA PHE A 317 -22.41 -18.19 -15.69
C PHE A 317 -21.89 -19.22 -16.70
N LEU A 318 -20.58 -19.29 -16.93
CA LEU A 318 -19.95 -20.29 -17.83
C LEU A 318 -20.29 -21.72 -17.41
N ALA A 319 -20.45 -21.98 -16.11
CA ALA A 319 -20.85 -23.27 -15.56
C ALA A 319 -22.17 -23.79 -16.15
N THR A 320 -23.04 -22.88 -16.58
CA THR A 320 -24.37 -23.22 -17.11
C THR A 320 -24.34 -23.68 -18.57
N GLY A 321 -23.25 -23.42 -19.31
CA GLY A 321 -23.17 -23.70 -20.74
C GLY A 321 -24.06 -22.82 -21.62
N ARG A 322 -24.64 -21.74 -21.07
CA ARG A 322 -25.55 -20.81 -21.76
C ARG A 322 -24.82 -19.54 -22.24
N PRO A 323 -25.27 -18.91 -23.34
CA PRO A 323 -24.54 -17.83 -23.98
C PRO A 323 -24.47 -16.54 -23.14
N VAL A 324 -23.36 -15.83 -23.26
CA VAL A 324 -23.11 -14.50 -22.70
C VAL A 324 -23.03 -13.49 -23.84
N VAL A 325 -23.56 -12.28 -23.63
CA VAL A 325 -23.40 -11.14 -24.55
C VAL A 325 -22.83 -9.96 -23.76
N PHE A 326 -21.78 -9.33 -24.29
CA PHE A 326 -21.08 -8.21 -23.66
C PHE A 326 -21.54 -6.89 -24.28
N PHE A 327 -22.35 -6.12 -23.56
CA PHE A 327 -22.84 -4.82 -24.01
C PHE A 327 -21.97 -3.68 -23.47
N THR A 328 -20.99 -3.26 -24.27
CA THR A 328 -19.94 -2.30 -23.91
C THR A 328 -20.01 -1.04 -24.81
N PRO A 329 -21.03 -0.17 -24.64
CA PRO A 329 -21.19 1.04 -25.46
C PRO A 329 -20.05 2.06 -25.30
N ASP A 330 -19.19 1.88 -24.31
CA ASP A 330 -18.12 2.76 -23.86
C ASP A 330 -16.73 2.14 -23.97
N LEU A 331 -16.57 1.03 -24.69
CA LEU A 331 -15.29 0.29 -24.78
C LEU A 331 -14.11 1.21 -25.11
N ARG A 332 -14.30 2.14 -26.05
CA ARG A 332 -13.27 3.11 -26.48
C ARG A 332 -12.85 4.11 -25.39
N SER A 333 -13.71 4.37 -24.41
CA SER A 333 -13.44 5.28 -23.28
C SER A 333 -13.08 4.53 -21.98
N TYR A 334 -13.14 3.19 -22.00
CA TYR A 334 -12.94 2.35 -20.81
C TYR A 334 -11.46 1.98 -20.60
N ASP A 335 -10.69 1.82 -21.69
CA ASP A 335 -9.24 1.53 -21.65
C ASP A 335 -8.44 2.54 -20.84
N ASP A 336 -8.90 3.79 -20.77
CA ASP A 336 -8.20 4.86 -20.05
C ASP A 336 -8.38 4.81 -18.52
N TYR A 337 -9.28 3.97 -17.98
CA TYR A 337 -9.76 4.17 -16.60
C TYR A 337 -9.44 3.06 -15.60
N ARG A 338 -9.43 1.77 -15.99
CA ARG A 338 -9.03 0.64 -15.12
C ARG A 338 -8.53 -0.55 -15.94
N GLY A 339 -7.33 -1.03 -15.66
CA GLY A 339 -6.80 -2.19 -16.37
C GLY A 339 -7.65 -3.45 -16.17
N LEU A 340 -7.84 -4.21 -17.24
CA LEU A 340 -8.48 -5.52 -17.25
C LEU A 340 -7.40 -6.60 -17.33
N TYR A 341 -7.68 -7.79 -16.80
CA TYR A 341 -6.79 -8.94 -16.97
C TYR A 341 -7.02 -9.71 -18.27
N LEU A 342 -8.21 -9.58 -18.88
CA LEU A 342 -8.53 -10.23 -20.15
C LEU A 342 -8.76 -9.17 -21.22
N ASP A 343 -8.24 -9.42 -22.40
CA ASP A 343 -8.49 -8.60 -23.58
C ASP A 343 -9.95 -8.78 -24.05
N PRO A 344 -10.62 -7.72 -24.56
CA PRO A 344 -11.97 -7.84 -25.12
C PRO A 344 -12.13 -8.93 -26.19
N GLY A 345 -11.06 -9.24 -26.95
CA GLY A 345 -11.04 -10.33 -27.93
C GLY A 345 -11.03 -11.74 -27.33
N GLU A 346 -10.71 -11.88 -26.05
CA GLU A 346 -10.76 -13.16 -25.32
C GLU A 346 -12.14 -13.45 -24.71
N LEU A 347 -13.10 -12.53 -24.84
CA LEU A 347 -14.40 -12.67 -24.20
C LEU A 347 -15.23 -13.81 -24.81
N PRO A 348 -15.89 -14.63 -23.98
CA PRO A 348 -16.61 -15.83 -24.43
C PRO A 348 -17.98 -15.52 -25.08
N GLY A 349 -18.14 -14.36 -25.72
CA GLY A 349 -19.41 -13.97 -26.31
C GLY A 349 -19.34 -12.66 -27.10
N PRO A 350 -20.37 -12.35 -27.90
CA PRO A 350 -20.38 -11.16 -28.74
C PRO A 350 -20.22 -9.88 -27.93
N VAL A 351 -19.31 -9.02 -28.38
CA VAL A 351 -19.09 -7.67 -27.84
C VAL A 351 -19.82 -6.66 -28.72
N VAL A 352 -20.84 -6.00 -28.17
CA VAL A 352 -21.75 -5.10 -28.90
C VAL A 352 -21.79 -3.71 -28.28
N GLY A 353 -21.89 -2.68 -29.12
CA GLY A 353 -21.82 -1.27 -28.71
C GLY A 353 -23.18 -0.58 -28.65
N THR A 354 -24.21 -1.13 -29.30
CA THR A 354 -25.54 -0.51 -29.39
C THR A 354 -26.65 -1.46 -28.94
N VAL A 355 -27.77 -0.89 -28.48
CA VAL A 355 -28.96 -1.68 -28.11
C VAL A 355 -29.52 -2.45 -29.32
N GLY A 356 -29.40 -1.89 -30.53
CA GLY A 356 -29.83 -2.56 -31.75
C GLY A 356 -29.00 -3.79 -32.09
N GLU A 357 -27.67 -3.71 -31.96
CA GLU A 357 -26.79 -4.88 -32.08
C GLU A 357 -27.11 -5.93 -31.01
N LEU A 358 -27.29 -5.50 -29.76
CA LEU A 358 -27.66 -6.39 -28.66
C LEU A 358 -28.98 -7.13 -28.96
N ALA A 359 -30.02 -6.41 -29.40
CA ALA A 359 -31.30 -7.02 -29.74
C ALA A 359 -31.16 -8.05 -30.88
N ARG A 360 -30.38 -7.74 -31.93
CA ARG A 360 -30.13 -8.69 -33.04
C ARG A 360 -29.50 -9.98 -32.56
N VAL A 361 -28.45 -9.90 -31.73
CA VAL A 361 -27.76 -11.07 -31.16
C VAL A 361 -28.70 -11.89 -30.28
N LEU A 362 -29.50 -11.24 -29.44
CA LEU A 362 -30.46 -11.93 -28.56
C LEU A 362 -31.56 -12.64 -29.33
N VAL A 363 -32.04 -12.06 -30.44
CA VAL A 363 -33.03 -12.69 -31.32
C VAL A 363 -32.45 -13.88 -32.09
N ALA A 364 -31.17 -13.81 -32.47
CA ALA A 364 -30.48 -14.90 -33.15
C ALA A 364 -30.12 -16.07 -32.22
N GLU A 365 -30.22 -15.92 -30.90
CA GLU A 365 -29.84 -16.96 -29.95
C GLU A 365 -30.67 -18.25 -30.14
N GLY A 366 -29.96 -19.35 -30.43
CA GLY A 366 -30.56 -20.65 -30.68
C GLY A 366 -31.05 -20.88 -32.11
N SER A 367 -30.77 -19.97 -33.05
CA SER A 367 -31.05 -20.19 -34.49
C SER A 367 -30.12 -21.23 -35.12
N GLY A 368 -28.92 -21.42 -34.58
CA GLY A 368 -27.88 -22.28 -35.15
C GLY A 368 -27.14 -21.68 -36.36
N GLU A 369 -27.41 -20.43 -36.73
CA GLU A 369 -26.79 -19.73 -37.86
C GLU A 369 -26.74 -18.20 -37.67
N GLY A 370 -25.98 -17.49 -38.50
CA GLY A 370 -25.88 -16.03 -38.46
C GLY A 370 -25.24 -15.51 -37.16
N ASP A 371 -25.89 -14.54 -36.51
CA ASP A 371 -25.39 -13.87 -35.30
C ASP A 371 -25.59 -14.69 -34.00
N ASP A 372 -25.92 -15.99 -34.10
CA ASP A 372 -26.09 -16.86 -32.92
C ASP A 372 -24.78 -16.90 -32.11
N PRO A 373 -24.78 -16.48 -30.83
CA PRO A 373 -23.58 -16.52 -29.98
C PRO A 373 -23.02 -17.94 -29.82
N ARG A 374 -23.84 -19.00 -29.91
CA ARG A 374 -23.38 -20.39 -29.83
C ARG A 374 -22.61 -20.86 -31.07
N VAL A 375 -22.70 -20.12 -32.16
CA VAL A 375 -21.97 -20.39 -33.40
C VAL A 375 -20.77 -19.49 -33.50
N THR A 376 -20.99 -18.17 -33.41
CA THR A 376 -19.96 -17.14 -33.62
C THR A 376 -18.85 -17.18 -32.57
N HIS A 377 -19.13 -17.62 -31.34
CA HIS A 377 -18.18 -17.63 -30.21
C HIS A 377 -17.99 -19.02 -29.59
N ARG A 378 -18.30 -20.09 -30.32
CA ARG A 378 -18.24 -21.47 -29.81
C ARG A 378 -16.90 -21.81 -29.17
N ASP A 379 -15.81 -21.58 -29.90
CA ASP A 379 -14.47 -21.98 -29.48
C ASP A 379 -13.96 -21.11 -28.33
N ALA A 380 -14.21 -19.80 -28.37
CA ALA A 380 -13.90 -18.87 -27.29
C ALA A 380 -14.66 -19.23 -26.00
N TYR A 381 -15.95 -19.55 -26.11
CA TYR A 381 -16.76 -20.00 -24.98
C TYR A 381 -16.27 -21.32 -24.39
N ALA A 382 -15.95 -22.31 -25.23
CA ALA A 382 -15.43 -23.61 -24.78
C ALA A 382 -14.09 -23.45 -24.07
N SER A 383 -13.17 -22.65 -24.63
CA SER A 383 -11.88 -22.31 -24.03
C SER A 383 -12.04 -21.62 -22.67
N ALA A 384 -12.91 -20.60 -22.59
CA ALA A 384 -13.17 -19.90 -21.33
C ALA A 384 -13.79 -20.82 -20.28
N ARG A 385 -14.73 -21.70 -20.67
CA ARG A 385 -15.35 -22.65 -19.75
C ARG A 385 -14.33 -23.64 -19.19
N GLU A 386 -13.44 -24.17 -20.03
CA GLU A 386 -12.35 -25.05 -19.60
C GLU A 386 -11.40 -24.32 -18.62
N ARG A 387 -11.01 -23.08 -18.96
CA ARG A 387 -10.07 -22.30 -18.16
C ARG A 387 -10.65 -21.84 -16.81
N PHE A 388 -11.92 -21.43 -16.78
CA PHE A 388 -12.47 -20.70 -15.63
C PHE A 388 -13.56 -21.46 -14.85
N ALA A 389 -14.17 -22.48 -15.44
CA ALA A 389 -15.33 -23.17 -14.88
C ALA A 389 -15.24 -24.71 -14.98
N SER A 390 -14.05 -25.27 -15.22
CA SER A 390 -13.83 -26.73 -15.29
C SER A 390 -14.18 -27.46 -13.99
N ARG A 391 -14.14 -26.76 -12.86
CA ARG A 391 -14.48 -27.28 -11.52
C ARG A 391 -15.88 -26.92 -11.07
N GLU A 392 -16.65 -26.20 -11.88
CA GLU A 392 -18.00 -25.75 -11.53
C GLU A 392 -19.04 -26.78 -11.98
N ASP A 393 -19.12 -27.90 -11.26
CA ASP A 393 -19.92 -29.09 -11.57
C ASP A 393 -21.11 -29.33 -10.63
N GLY A 394 -21.35 -28.39 -9.70
CA GLY A 394 -22.39 -28.50 -8.67
C GLY A 394 -21.93 -29.21 -7.38
N GLY A 395 -20.65 -29.59 -7.28
CA GLY A 395 -20.07 -30.24 -6.10
C GLY A 395 -19.07 -29.39 -5.32
N ALA A 396 -18.89 -28.11 -5.63
CA ALA A 396 -17.84 -27.26 -5.06
C ALA A 396 -17.98 -27.09 -3.53
N THR A 397 -19.21 -26.92 -3.04
CA THR A 397 -19.53 -26.76 -1.61
C THR A 397 -19.06 -27.96 -0.80
N GLN A 398 -19.37 -29.16 -1.29
CA GLN A 398 -18.98 -30.42 -0.63
C GLN A 398 -17.45 -30.56 -0.60
N ARG A 399 -16.76 -30.26 -1.70
CA ARG A 399 -15.29 -30.33 -1.77
C ARG A 399 -14.63 -29.36 -0.79
N VAL A 400 -15.15 -28.13 -0.67
CA VAL A 400 -14.66 -27.14 0.29
C VAL A 400 -14.88 -27.61 1.74
N ILE A 401 -16.05 -28.15 2.07
CA ILE A 401 -16.33 -28.68 3.42
C ILE A 401 -15.42 -29.88 3.74
N ASP A 402 -15.18 -30.75 2.76
CA ASP A 402 -14.31 -31.90 2.90
C ASP A 402 -12.87 -31.50 3.24
N VAL A 403 -12.32 -30.50 2.53
CA VAL A 403 -10.98 -29.97 2.79
C VAL A 403 -10.90 -29.29 4.14
N VAL A 404 -11.83 -28.36 4.43
CA VAL A 404 -11.72 -27.45 5.57
C VAL A 404 -12.15 -28.09 6.89
N LEU A 405 -13.27 -28.82 6.91
CA LEU A 405 -13.86 -29.34 8.15
C LEU A 405 -13.60 -30.83 8.37
N ARG A 406 -13.54 -31.64 7.30
CA ARG A 406 -13.25 -33.09 7.42
C ARG A 406 -11.77 -33.44 7.27
N GLY A 407 -10.95 -32.52 6.78
CA GLY A 407 -9.53 -32.76 6.49
C GLY A 407 -9.30 -33.78 5.37
N ARG A 408 -10.30 -34.05 4.53
CA ARG A 408 -10.21 -34.96 3.39
C ARG A 408 -9.58 -34.22 2.21
N ARG A 409 -8.33 -34.53 1.90
CA ARG A 409 -7.51 -33.83 0.91
C ARG A 409 -7.10 -34.70 -0.29
N ASP A 410 -7.39 -36.00 -0.24
CA ASP A 410 -7.09 -36.91 -1.34
C ASP A 410 -7.88 -36.48 -2.58
N ASP A 411 -7.20 -36.39 -3.72
CA ASP A 411 -7.76 -35.91 -5.00
C ASP A 411 -8.40 -34.51 -4.92
N ARG A 412 -7.84 -33.63 -4.07
CA ARG A 412 -8.21 -32.21 -3.98
C ARG A 412 -7.03 -31.30 -4.32
N ASP A 413 -7.34 -30.20 -4.98
CA ASP A 413 -6.38 -29.14 -5.28
C ASP A 413 -6.28 -28.16 -4.10
N VAL A 414 -5.40 -28.53 -3.17
CA VAL A 414 -5.08 -27.74 -1.99
C VAL A 414 -3.57 -27.60 -1.93
N ARG A 415 -3.09 -26.37 -1.99
CA ARG A 415 -1.66 -26.08 -1.93
C ARG A 415 -1.37 -24.89 -1.03
N ASP A 416 -0.17 -24.86 -0.47
CA ASP A 416 0.30 -23.66 0.19
C ASP A 416 0.47 -22.53 -0.84
N VAL A 417 0.36 -21.28 -0.40
CA VAL A 417 0.72 -20.13 -1.24
C VAL A 417 2.19 -20.30 -1.68
N ARG A 418 2.46 -19.97 -2.95
CA ARG A 418 3.76 -20.15 -3.59
C ARG A 418 4.88 -19.52 -2.75
N SER A 419 5.98 -20.25 -2.64
CA SER A 419 7.25 -19.73 -2.14
C SER A 419 8.35 -19.98 -3.17
N ASP A 420 9.18 -18.96 -3.42
CA ASP A 420 10.27 -19.00 -4.39
C ASP A 420 11.66 -19.07 -3.73
N GLY A 421 11.72 -19.21 -2.39
CA GLY A 421 12.95 -19.37 -1.62
C GLY A 421 13.73 -18.09 -1.35
N ARG A 422 13.26 -16.92 -1.81
CA ARG A 422 13.89 -15.63 -1.48
C ARG A 422 13.76 -15.33 0.01
N THR A 423 14.78 -14.67 0.56
CA THR A 423 14.79 -14.24 1.97
C THR A 423 13.76 -13.12 2.18
N ARG A 424 12.83 -13.33 3.11
CA ARG A 424 11.71 -12.42 3.41
C ARG A 424 12.19 -11.31 4.34
N LEU A 425 12.19 -10.09 3.85
CA LEU A 425 12.68 -8.92 4.59
C LEU A 425 11.55 -7.90 4.77
N LEU A 426 11.28 -7.48 6.01
CA LEU A 426 10.37 -6.38 6.31
C LEU A 426 11.14 -5.16 6.83
N LEU A 427 10.96 -3.99 6.22
CA LEU A 427 11.51 -2.72 6.71
C LEU A 427 10.42 -1.72 7.12
N TYR A 428 10.53 -1.13 8.30
CA TYR A 428 9.76 0.06 8.67
C TYR A 428 10.52 1.33 8.30
N LEU A 429 9.94 2.13 7.39
CA LEU A 429 10.59 3.32 6.80
C LEU A 429 10.26 4.62 7.56
N GLY A 430 9.55 4.55 8.69
CA GLY A 430 9.16 5.74 9.44
C GLY A 430 7.91 6.44 8.89
N GLY A 431 7.97 7.77 8.81
CA GLY A 431 6.87 8.64 8.39
C GLY A 431 6.88 9.01 6.90
N MET A 432 7.85 8.53 6.11
CA MET A 432 8.01 8.83 4.69
C MET A 432 7.99 10.34 4.36
N ARG A 433 8.53 11.17 5.27
CA ARG A 433 8.70 12.61 5.05
C ARG A 433 10.01 12.85 4.31
N PRO A 434 10.12 13.83 3.40
CA PRO A 434 11.37 14.13 2.70
C PRO A 434 12.48 14.56 3.67
N ASN A 435 13.33 13.60 4.06
CA ASN A 435 14.44 13.79 4.98
C ASN A 435 15.52 12.74 4.69
N GLY A 436 16.70 12.90 5.31
CA GLY A 436 17.85 12.03 5.05
C GLY A 436 17.58 10.53 5.29
N ILE A 437 16.80 10.19 6.32
CA ILE A 437 16.45 8.79 6.62
C ILE A 437 15.60 8.20 5.49
N THR A 438 14.59 8.93 5.03
CA THR A 438 13.70 8.46 3.95
C THR A 438 14.44 8.36 2.63
N THR A 439 15.33 9.32 2.31
CA THR A 439 16.20 9.25 1.13
C THR A 439 17.11 8.03 1.18
N SER A 440 17.73 7.77 2.34
CA SER A 440 18.60 6.61 2.54
C SER A 440 17.83 5.29 2.42
N ALA A 441 16.62 5.23 2.96
CA ALA A 441 15.74 4.07 2.85
C ALA A 441 15.37 3.78 1.39
N LEU A 442 14.96 4.79 0.63
CA LEU A 442 14.64 4.64 -0.79
C LEU A 442 15.86 4.21 -1.61
N SER A 443 17.02 4.79 -1.32
CA SER A 443 18.28 4.38 -1.96
C SER A 443 18.60 2.90 -1.67
N LEU A 444 18.43 2.46 -0.43
CA LEU A 444 18.65 1.06 -0.06
C LEU A 444 17.71 0.13 -0.85
N LEU A 445 16.42 0.48 -0.94
CA LEU A 445 15.45 -0.30 -1.71
C LEU A 445 15.81 -0.39 -3.20
N ASN A 446 16.49 0.62 -3.77
CA ASN A 446 16.97 0.60 -5.14
C ASN A 446 18.26 -0.23 -5.34
N ASN A 447 19.03 -0.48 -4.28
CA ASN A 447 20.30 -1.21 -4.34
C ASN A 447 20.23 -2.64 -3.79
N ILE A 448 19.15 -3.02 -3.08
CA ILE A 448 18.95 -4.41 -2.65
C ILE A 448 18.78 -5.32 -3.88
N ASP A 449 19.44 -6.48 -3.84
CA ASP A 449 19.20 -7.62 -4.72
C ASP A 449 17.80 -8.23 -4.50
N HIS A 450 16.84 -7.85 -5.34
CA HIS A 450 15.45 -8.33 -5.30
C HIS A 450 15.26 -9.74 -5.87
N ASP A 451 16.30 -10.34 -6.43
CA ASP A 451 16.31 -11.75 -6.86
C ASP A 451 16.73 -12.66 -5.70
N ARG A 452 17.50 -12.13 -4.73
CA ARG A 452 17.80 -12.80 -3.46
C ARG A 452 16.77 -12.52 -2.36
N PHE A 453 16.23 -11.31 -2.28
CA PHE A 453 15.32 -10.88 -1.21
C PHE A 453 13.90 -10.61 -1.72
N ASP A 454 12.89 -11.08 -0.98
CA ASP A 454 11.50 -10.64 -1.12
C ASP A 454 11.23 -9.52 -0.10
N VAL A 455 11.25 -8.28 -0.59
CA VAL A 455 11.27 -7.09 0.25
C VAL A 455 9.86 -6.54 0.45
N SER A 456 9.47 -6.43 1.71
CA SER A 456 8.27 -5.73 2.17
C SER A 456 8.65 -4.47 2.93
N VAL A 457 7.84 -3.42 2.80
CA VAL A 457 8.01 -2.19 3.57
C VAL A 457 6.71 -1.80 4.25
N LEU A 458 6.83 -1.21 5.43
CA LEU A 458 5.73 -0.61 6.15
C LEU A 458 6.10 0.84 6.50
N TYR A 459 5.13 1.74 6.50
CA TYR A 459 5.30 3.10 7.00
C TYR A 459 3.98 3.63 7.55
N GLN A 460 4.05 4.77 8.25
CA GLN A 460 2.84 5.43 8.72
C GLN A 460 2.10 6.07 7.55
N TYR A 461 0.95 5.48 7.18
CA TYR A 461 0.10 6.02 6.13
C TYR A 461 -0.26 7.50 6.38
N SER A 462 -0.19 8.31 5.32
CA SER A 462 -0.49 9.74 5.34
C SER A 462 -1.28 10.14 4.10
N SER A 463 -2.26 11.02 4.27
CA SER A 463 -2.97 11.66 3.16
C SER A 463 -2.24 12.91 2.62
N SER A 464 -1.03 13.19 3.08
CA SER A 464 -0.20 14.28 2.54
C SER A 464 0.21 13.97 1.10
N ALA A 465 0.09 14.96 0.21
CA ALA A 465 0.55 14.84 -1.17
C ALA A 465 2.08 14.60 -1.24
N GLU A 466 2.83 15.23 -0.35
CA GLU A 466 4.28 15.07 -0.22
C GLU A 466 4.68 13.63 0.15
N VAL A 467 3.96 13.02 1.10
CA VAL A 467 4.21 11.62 1.50
C VAL A 467 3.82 10.67 0.37
N ARG A 468 2.71 10.91 -0.34
CA ARG A 468 2.33 10.10 -1.51
C ARG A 468 3.33 10.20 -2.65
N ALA A 469 3.89 11.40 -2.89
CA ALA A 469 4.94 11.58 -3.88
C ALA A 469 6.23 10.83 -3.50
N THR A 470 6.50 10.70 -2.20
CA THR A 470 7.65 9.93 -1.69
C THR A 470 7.40 8.42 -1.76
N GLU A 471 6.18 7.99 -1.42
CA GLU A 471 5.72 6.60 -1.57
C GLU A 471 5.82 6.12 -3.02
N ALA A 472 5.48 6.95 -4.00
CA ALA A 472 5.58 6.61 -5.42
C ALA A 472 7.03 6.33 -5.89
N LYS A 473 8.04 6.66 -5.07
CA LYS A 473 9.45 6.38 -5.33
C LYS A 473 9.91 5.01 -4.79
N VAL A 474 9.06 4.30 -4.05
CA VAL A 474 9.37 2.95 -3.58
C VAL A 474 9.57 2.03 -4.79
N HIS A 475 10.64 1.26 -4.78
CA HIS A 475 11.01 0.36 -5.88
C HIS A 475 9.84 -0.57 -6.27
N PRO A 476 9.51 -0.75 -7.56
CA PRO A 476 8.28 -1.43 -7.99
C PRO A 476 8.19 -2.91 -7.58
N ARG A 477 9.34 -3.58 -7.37
CA ARG A 477 9.41 -4.97 -6.86
C ARG A 477 9.16 -5.07 -5.35
N VAL A 478 9.12 -3.96 -4.63
CA VAL A 478 8.90 -3.94 -3.17
C VAL A 478 7.41 -3.97 -2.84
N ARG A 479 7.02 -4.81 -1.89
CA ARG A 479 5.65 -4.92 -1.39
C ARG A 479 5.39 -3.90 -0.29
N VAL A 480 4.39 -3.04 -0.45
CA VAL A 480 3.99 -2.09 0.63
C VAL A 480 2.91 -2.71 1.51
N LEU A 481 3.14 -2.85 2.82
CA LEU A 481 2.21 -3.44 3.81
C LEU A 481 1.72 -2.38 4.83
N PRO A 482 0.67 -1.59 4.53
CA PRO A 482 0.25 -0.51 5.41
C PRO A 482 -0.60 -1.01 6.57
N ARG A 483 -0.33 -0.50 7.77
CA ARG A 483 -1.18 -0.72 8.93
C ARG A 483 -2.52 0.03 8.82
N ILE A 484 -3.62 -0.65 9.12
CA ILE A 484 -4.96 -0.06 9.23
C ILE A 484 -5.52 -0.21 10.64
N GLY A 485 -6.32 0.76 11.08
CA GLY A 485 -7.02 0.70 12.37
C GLY A 485 -6.12 0.99 13.57
N GLY A 486 -6.72 0.98 14.76
CA GLY A 486 -6.01 1.15 16.02
C GLY A 486 -5.89 -0.16 16.77
N MET A 487 -4.86 -0.25 17.60
CA MET A 487 -4.66 -1.38 18.52
C MET A 487 -5.89 -1.58 19.42
N LEU A 488 -6.25 -2.84 19.65
CA LEU A 488 -7.27 -3.25 20.62
C LEU A 488 -6.66 -3.36 22.03
N TRP A 489 -7.38 -2.92 23.06
CA TRP A 489 -6.90 -2.95 24.44
C TRP A 489 -8.01 -2.80 25.47
N SER A 490 -7.83 -3.40 26.64
CA SER A 490 -8.57 -3.04 27.85
C SER A 490 -7.92 -1.84 28.55
N LEU A 491 -8.63 -1.16 29.44
CA LEU A 491 -8.18 0.04 30.15
C LEU A 491 -6.90 -0.23 30.94
N ARG A 492 -6.83 -1.42 31.54
CA ARG A 492 -5.64 -1.92 32.24
C ARG A 492 -4.47 -2.07 31.26
N ALA A 493 -4.65 -2.79 30.16
CA ALA A 493 -3.65 -2.97 29.12
C ALA A 493 -3.21 -1.62 28.52
N GLY A 494 -4.15 -0.68 28.35
CA GLY A 494 -3.89 0.67 27.87
C GLY A 494 -2.99 1.49 28.79
N LYS A 495 -3.10 1.32 30.12
CA LYS A 495 -2.19 1.95 31.09
C LYS A 495 -0.78 1.38 31.00
N GLU A 496 -0.65 0.05 30.96
CA GLU A 496 0.63 -0.64 30.83
C GLU A 496 1.33 -0.24 29.51
N ARG A 497 0.60 -0.23 28.39
CA ARG A 497 1.11 0.28 27.10
C ARG A 497 1.50 1.75 27.17
N GLY A 498 0.69 2.59 27.82
CA GLY A 498 1.02 4.01 27.98
C GLY A 498 2.34 4.23 28.72
N GLN A 499 2.62 3.41 29.72
CA GLN A 499 3.92 3.42 30.43
C GLN A 499 5.07 2.93 29.55
N ALA A 500 4.85 1.92 28.71
CA ALA A 500 5.85 1.45 27.76
C ALA A 500 6.19 2.51 26.69
N LEU A 501 5.16 3.20 26.15
CA LEU A 501 5.33 4.17 25.07
C LEU A 501 5.75 5.58 25.51
N HIS A 502 5.49 5.94 26.77
CA HIS A 502 5.64 7.32 27.25
C HIS A 502 6.30 7.42 28.64
N GLY A 503 6.83 6.31 29.17
CA GLY A 503 7.38 6.31 30.52
C GLY A 503 8.79 6.89 30.62
N GLY A 504 9.39 7.37 29.52
CA GLY A 504 10.76 7.93 29.49
C GLY A 504 11.83 6.85 29.44
N GLU A 505 13.03 7.13 29.96
CA GLU A 505 14.12 6.15 30.05
C GLU A 505 13.96 5.20 31.24
N ARG A 506 14.43 3.95 31.11
CA ARG A 506 14.65 3.03 32.24
C ARG A 506 15.68 1.99 31.78
N SER A 507 16.82 1.93 32.46
CA SER A 507 17.89 0.99 32.12
C SER A 507 17.60 -0.41 32.65
N GLY A 508 18.26 -1.42 32.07
CA GLY A 508 18.41 -2.72 32.74
C GLY A 508 17.32 -3.77 32.53
N GLU A 509 16.14 -3.43 31.99
CA GLU A 509 14.99 -4.33 31.92
C GLU A 509 14.52 -4.56 30.47
N GLU A 510 14.25 -5.83 30.11
CA GLU A 510 13.57 -6.17 28.87
C GLU A 510 12.11 -5.68 28.86
N THR A 511 11.50 -5.61 27.67
CA THR A 511 10.07 -5.30 27.57
C THR A 511 9.24 -6.33 28.35
N PRO A 512 8.34 -5.90 29.26
CA PRO A 512 7.52 -6.83 30.03
C PRO A 512 6.71 -7.78 29.13
N GLU A 513 6.66 -9.06 29.50
CA GLU A 513 5.98 -10.12 28.72
C GLU A 513 4.52 -9.76 28.36
N ARG A 514 3.80 -9.10 29.28
CA ARG A 514 2.43 -8.63 29.01
C ARG A 514 2.34 -7.60 27.90
N VAL A 515 3.36 -6.73 27.77
CA VAL A 515 3.44 -5.74 26.69
C VAL A 515 3.81 -6.47 25.39
N ARG A 516 4.79 -7.38 25.41
CA ARG A 516 5.15 -8.23 24.25
C ARG A 516 3.93 -8.98 23.72
N HIS A 517 3.16 -9.63 24.59
CA HIS A 517 1.92 -10.32 24.22
C HIS A 517 0.89 -9.37 23.59
N GLN A 518 0.69 -8.17 24.14
CA GLN A 518 -0.21 -7.18 23.54
C GLN A 518 0.21 -6.78 22.12
N PHE A 519 1.51 -6.56 21.90
CA PHE A 519 2.03 -6.21 20.58
C PHE A 519 2.04 -7.41 19.62
N ALA A 520 2.18 -8.65 20.09
CA ALA A 520 2.00 -9.85 19.27
C ALA A 520 0.54 -9.99 18.78
N HIS A 521 -0.44 -9.65 19.62
CA HIS A 521 -1.85 -9.53 19.18
C HIS A 521 -2.04 -8.43 18.14
N GLU A 522 -1.36 -7.29 18.30
CA GLU A 522 -1.40 -6.21 17.32
C GLU A 522 -0.72 -6.59 16.02
N TRP A 523 0.39 -7.33 16.08
CA TRP A 523 1.05 -7.91 14.92
C TRP A 523 0.08 -8.81 14.17
N ARG A 524 -0.52 -9.80 14.83
CA ARG A 524 -1.53 -10.68 14.24
C ARG A 524 -2.71 -9.91 13.65
N ARG A 525 -3.12 -8.82 14.31
CA ARG A 525 -4.16 -7.95 13.75
C ARG A 525 -3.72 -7.31 12.45
N CYS A 526 -2.47 -6.85 12.34
CA CYS A 526 -1.97 -6.06 11.20
C CYS A 526 -1.50 -6.93 10.03
N PHE A 527 -0.84 -8.06 10.32
CA PHE A 527 -0.12 -8.89 9.37
C PHE A 527 -0.59 -10.35 9.37
N GLY A 528 -1.64 -10.68 10.13
CA GLY A 528 -2.18 -12.03 10.17
C GLY A 528 -1.15 -13.04 10.66
N LEU A 529 -0.90 -14.06 9.84
CA LEU A 529 0.08 -15.11 10.07
C LEU A 529 1.37 -14.88 9.29
N ALA A 530 1.59 -13.70 8.72
CA ALA A 530 2.77 -13.44 7.92
C ALA A 530 4.06 -13.61 8.71
N GLU A 531 5.04 -14.21 8.04
CA GLU A 531 6.36 -14.50 8.58
C GLU A 531 7.45 -13.83 7.74
N PHE A 532 8.51 -13.42 8.42
CA PHE A 532 9.68 -12.81 7.79
C PHE A 532 10.94 -13.49 8.32
N ASP A 533 12.00 -13.50 7.54
CA ASP A 533 13.30 -13.96 8.03
C ASP A 533 13.98 -12.84 8.84
N HIS A 534 13.82 -11.60 8.37
CA HIS A 534 14.36 -10.41 9.01
C HIS A 534 13.33 -9.29 9.12
N ILE A 535 13.22 -8.68 10.30
CA ILE A 535 12.40 -7.48 10.55
C ILE A 535 13.31 -6.33 10.99
N VAL A 536 13.23 -5.21 10.25
CA VAL A 536 14.10 -4.05 10.43
C VAL A 536 13.28 -2.80 10.75
N ASP A 537 13.52 -2.18 11.92
CA ASP A 537 13.17 -0.79 12.14
C ASP A 537 14.25 0.11 11.52
N PHE A 538 14.08 0.42 10.23
CA PHE A 538 15.01 1.30 9.53
C PHE A 538 14.87 2.75 9.99
N SER A 539 13.77 3.11 10.66
CA SER A 539 13.59 4.48 11.16
C SER A 539 14.40 4.72 12.43
N GLY A 540 14.28 3.87 13.44
CA GLY A 540 14.95 4.00 14.74
C GLY A 540 14.35 5.01 15.72
N TYR A 541 13.24 5.67 15.38
CA TYR A 541 12.75 6.85 16.12
C TYR A 541 11.38 6.69 16.78
N ALA A 542 10.70 5.55 16.71
CA ALA A 542 9.32 5.46 17.18
C ALA A 542 9.04 4.22 18.04
N ALA A 543 8.85 4.42 19.35
CA ALA A 543 8.69 3.35 20.33
C ALA A 543 7.52 2.40 20.02
N PHE A 544 6.41 2.92 19.47
CA PHE A 544 5.29 2.09 19.05
C PHE A 544 5.68 1.09 17.96
N TRP A 545 6.46 1.54 16.98
CA TRP A 545 6.87 0.71 15.87
C TRP A 545 7.97 -0.25 16.27
N ALA A 546 8.94 0.18 17.07
CA ALA A 546 9.93 -0.70 17.67
C ALA A 546 9.27 -1.89 18.40
N LEU A 547 8.29 -1.63 19.27
CA LEU A 547 7.54 -2.68 19.98
C LEU A 547 6.71 -3.58 19.06
N LEU A 548 6.09 -3.02 18.01
CA LEU A 548 5.29 -3.81 17.06
C LEU A 548 6.16 -4.71 16.20
N LEU A 549 7.29 -4.19 15.70
CA LEU A 549 8.23 -4.91 14.86
C LEU A 549 8.91 -6.05 15.64
N GLN A 550 9.34 -5.76 16.86
CA GLN A 550 9.91 -6.75 17.78
C GLN A 550 8.95 -7.91 18.05
N ALA A 551 7.64 -7.63 18.13
CA ALA A 551 6.64 -8.66 18.37
C ALA A 551 6.31 -9.52 17.13
N GLY A 552 6.83 -9.16 15.94
CA GLY A 552 6.65 -9.95 14.73
C GLY A 552 7.51 -11.21 14.71
N PRO A 553 7.03 -12.33 14.13
CA PRO A 553 7.80 -13.55 14.01
C PRO A 553 8.90 -13.38 12.96
N ALA A 554 10.15 -13.39 13.41
CA ALA A 554 11.32 -13.39 12.54
C ALA A 554 12.51 -14.09 13.17
N SER A 555 13.48 -14.49 12.34
CA SER A 555 14.74 -15.05 12.79
C SER A 555 15.68 -14.01 13.37
N SER A 556 15.56 -12.75 12.92
CA SER A 556 16.22 -11.62 13.57
C SER A 556 15.44 -10.31 13.47
N HIS A 557 15.66 -9.46 14.48
CA HIS A 557 15.15 -8.11 14.59
C HIS A 557 16.30 -7.12 14.70
N SER A 558 16.25 -6.07 13.87
CA SER A 558 17.30 -5.03 13.86
C SER A 558 16.69 -3.63 13.91
N ILE A 559 17.41 -2.69 14.52
CA ILE A 559 17.01 -1.27 14.59
C ILE A 559 18.17 -0.37 14.17
N TRP A 560 17.90 0.55 13.23
CA TRP A 560 18.91 1.47 12.70
C TRP A 560 19.05 2.71 13.57
N LEU A 561 20.29 3.12 13.81
CA LEU A 561 20.67 4.30 14.58
C LEU A 561 21.34 5.31 13.63
N HIS A 562 20.55 6.25 13.11
CA HIS A 562 21.00 7.20 12.08
C HIS A 562 21.86 8.35 12.61
N ASN A 563 21.92 8.55 13.93
CA ASN A 563 22.67 9.61 14.60
C ASN A 563 23.16 9.15 15.97
N ASP A 564 23.89 10.02 16.69
CA ASP A 564 24.10 9.86 18.13
C ASP A 564 22.75 10.05 18.83
N LEU A 565 22.11 8.94 19.18
CA LEU A 565 20.74 8.99 19.67
C LEU A 565 20.65 9.55 21.08
N LYS A 566 21.70 9.41 21.89
CA LYS A 566 21.73 9.97 23.24
C LYS A 566 21.84 11.49 23.19
N ALA A 567 22.68 12.01 22.30
CA ALA A 567 22.73 13.45 22.03
C ALA A 567 21.41 13.97 21.45
N ASP A 568 20.81 13.26 20.49
CA ASP A 568 19.54 13.67 19.84
C ASP A 568 18.34 13.63 20.80
N GLN A 569 18.35 12.72 21.78
CA GLN A 569 17.38 12.70 22.88
C GLN A 569 17.43 13.96 23.74
N MET A 570 18.64 14.42 24.05
CA MET A 570 18.87 15.58 24.92
C MET A 570 18.81 16.92 24.16
N ARG A 571 18.63 16.87 22.82
CA ARG A 571 18.60 18.05 21.96
C ARG A 571 17.43 18.98 22.31
N GLU A 572 17.75 20.26 22.41
CA GLU A 572 16.78 21.32 22.63
C GLU A 572 16.40 22.02 21.30
N VAL A 573 15.11 22.20 21.08
CA VAL A 573 14.51 22.93 19.95
C VAL A 573 13.50 23.91 20.54
N ASP A 574 13.71 25.20 20.31
CA ASP A 574 12.86 26.29 20.82
C ASP A 574 12.59 26.21 22.35
N GLY A 575 13.61 25.87 23.15
CA GLY A 575 13.48 25.76 24.61
C GLY A 575 12.94 24.42 25.12
N HIS A 576 12.68 23.44 24.24
CA HIS A 576 12.05 22.17 24.58
C HIS A 576 12.87 20.99 24.07
N ARG A 577 12.79 19.83 24.74
CA ARG A 577 13.42 18.58 24.26
C ARG A 577 12.40 17.64 23.62
N PRO A 578 12.11 17.78 22.30
CA PRO A 578 11.02 17.05 21.66
C PRO A 578 11.23 15.53 21.64
N HIS A 579 12.48 15.06 21.72
CA HIS A 579 12.81 13.64 21.62
C HIS A 579 13.06 12.94 22.96
N GLU A 580 13.14 13.68 24.08
CA GLU A 580 13.52 13.13 25.38
C GLU A 580 12.66 11.93 25.79
N ALA A 581 11.35 12.12 25.83
CA ALA A 581 10.39 11.08 26.21
C ALA A 581 10.27 9.95 25.17
N ASN A 582 10.32 10.31 23.88
CA ASN A 582 10.10 9.36 22.78
C ASN A 582 11.31 8.44 22.57
N LEU A 583 12.52 9.00 22.39
CA LEU A 583 13.74 8.20 22.28
C LEU A 583 14.01 7.43 23.57
N GLY A 584 13.71 8.00 24.74
CA GLY A 584 13.82 7.25 25.98
C GLY A 584 12.95 6.00 26.03
N SER A 585 11.77 6.06 25.40
CA SER A 585 10.88 4.89 25.26
C SER A 585 11.36 3.91 24.18
N VAL A 586 12.05 4.38 23.14
CA VAL A 586 12.71 3.53 22.14
C VAL A 586 13.87 2.76 22.78
N PHE A 587 14.71 3.42 23.59
CA PHE A 587 15.90 2.80 24.19
C PHE A 587 15.56 1.59 25.06
N ARG A 588 14.38 1.60 25.71
CA ARG A 588 13.87 0.47 26.48
C ARG A 588 13.67 -0.81 25.66
N THR A 589 13.50 -0.68 24.35
CA THR A 589 13.30 -1.83 23.45
C THR A 589 14.63 -2.43 22.97
N TYR A 590 15.76 -1.77 23.15
CA TYR A 590 17.03 -2.20 22.57
C TYR A 590 17.52 -3.58 23.05
N ARG A 591 17.18 -3.98 24.28
CA ARG A 591 17.45 -5.34 24.78
C ARG A 591 16.59 -6.42 24.14
N ASP A 592 15.59 -6.05 23.35
CA ASP A 592 14.75 -6.99 22.62
C ASP A 592 15.12 -7.08 21.12
N PHE A 593 16.13 -6.31 20.65
CA PHE A 593 16.67 -6.39 19.27
C PHE A 593 17.99 -7.16 19.21
N ASP A 594 18.19 -7.95 18.16
CA ASP A 594 19.45 -8.68 17.94
C ASP A 594 20.59 -7.74 17.54
N HIS A 595 20.26 -6.73 16.72
CA HIS A 595 21.25 -5.79 16.19
C HIS A 595 20.80 -4.33 16.33
N LEU A 596 21.69 -3.52 16.90
CA LEU A 596 21.63 -2.07 16.93
C LEU A 596 22.61 -1.55 15.89
N VAL A 597 22.10 -1.01 14.79
CA VAL A 597 22.88 -0.80 13.57
C VAL A 597 23.13 0.68 13.35
N SER A 598 24.33 1.16 13.65
CA SER A 598 24.71 2.53 13.34
C SER A 598 25.09 2.68 11.86
N VAL A 599 24.88 3.86 11.29
CA VAL A 599 25.16 4.13 9.87
C VAL A 599 26.65 4.31 9.52
N SER A 600 27.54 4.19 10.51
CA SER A 600 28.99 4.16 10.35
C SER A 600 29.65 3.47 11.54
N GLU A 601 30.87 2.96 11.35
CA GLU A 601 31.65 2.31 12.41
C GLU A 601 31.94 3.28 13.58
N VAL A 602 32.31 4.52 13.27
CA VAL A 602 32.58 5.51 14.31
C VAL A 602 31.32 5.85 15.11
N LEU A 603 30.17 5.97 14.42
CA LEU A 603 28.89 6.18 15.11
C LEU A 603 28.49 4.96 15.95
N MET A 604 28.82 3.74 15.51
CA MET A 604 28.61 2.53 16.31
C MET A 604 29.36 2.60 17.62
N GLU A 605 30.64 3.02 17.64
CA GLU A 605 31.41 3.17 18.87
C GLU A 605 30.79 4.23 19.81
N ILE A 606 30.41 5.39 19.28
CA ILE A 606 29.75 6.46 20.06
C ILE A 606 28.44 5.95 20.67
N ASN A 607 27.57 5.33 19.86
CA ASN A 607 26.30 4.80 20.35
C ASN A 607 26.51 3.62 21.32
N ARG A 608 27.54 2.78 21.12
CA ARG A 608 27.89 1.68 22.04
C ARG A 608 28.29 2.21 23.41
N GLU A 609 29.08 3.28 23.47
CA GLU A 609 29.46 3.93 24.71
C GLU A 609 28.25 4.64 25.36
N ASN A 610 27.57 5.50 24.61
CA ASN A 610 26.46 6.32 25.11
C ASN A 610 25.21 5.51 25.53
N LEU A 611 25.04 4.30 24.99
CA LEU A 611 23.88 3.43 25.23
C LEU A 611 24.25 2.12 25.93
N ALA A 612 25.45 2.03 26.54
CA ALA A 612 25.92 0.82 27.22
C ALA A 612 24.97 0.30 28.32
N ASP A 613 24.24 1.20 29.00
CA ASP A 613 23.24 0.83 30.00
C ASP A 613 21.94 0.26 29.39
N MET A 614 21.70 0.57 28.11
CA MET A 614 20.48 0.20 27.38
C MET A 614 20.64 -1.14 26.67
N ALA A 615 21.79 -1.42 26.06
CA ALA A 615 22.03 -2.69 25.35
C ALA A 615 23.47 -3.21 25.57
N PRO A 616 23.67 -4.54 25.56
CA PRO A 616 25.01 -5.11 25.60
C PRO A 616 25.88 -4.69 24.40
N PRO A 617 27.19 -4.46 24.58
CA PRO A 617 28.09 -4.00 23.52
C PRO A 617 28.10 -4.87 22.25
N GLU A 618 27.93 -6.17 22.41
CA GLU A 618 27.92 -7.17 21.33
C GLU A 618 26.74 -7.01 20.36
N ARG A 619 25.69 -6.28 20.74
CA ARG A 619 24.55 -6.01 19.86
C ARG A 619 24.79 -4.83 18.92
N HIS A 620 25.79 -4.00 19.20
CA HIS A 620 26.12 -2.84 18.38
C HIS A 620 26.96 -3.26 17.18
N THR A 621 26.45 -2.96 15.99
CA THR A 621 27.10 -3.18 14.70
C THR A 621 26.91 -1.95 13.80
N PHE A 622 27.44 -1.98 12.58
CA PHE A 622 27.27 -0.88 11.63
C PHE A 622 26.93 -1.37 10.22
N ALA A 623 26.22 -0.52 9.49
CA ALA A 623 26.03 -0.64 8.05
C ALA A 623 25.87 0.73 7.40
N ARG A 624 26.69 1.04 6.39
CA ARG A 624 26.62 2.30 5.65
C ARG A 624 25.31 2.41 4.86
N ASN A 625 24.77 3.62 4.73
CA ASN A 625 23.67 3.89 3.79
C ASN A 625 24.21 3.92 2.35
N THR A 626 23.43 3.41 1.42
CA THR A 626 23.66 3.55 -0.02
C THR A 626 23.29 4.95 -0.53
N ILE A 627 23.73 5.29 -1.73
CA ILE A 627 23.39 6.53 -2.44
C ILE A 627 22.64 6.24 -3.76
N ASP A 628 21.80 7.18 -4.20
CA ASP A 628 21.15 7.09 -5.52
C ASP A 628 21.86 8.01 -6.53
N ALA A 629 23.03 7.57 -6.99
CA ALA A 629 23.84 8.35 -7.92
C ALA A 629 23.09 8.67 -9.23
N GLY A 630 22.29 7.73 -9.74
CA GLY A 630 21.47 7.95 -10.93
C GLY A 630 20.43 9.05 -10.74
N TYR A 631 19.76 9.10 -9.58
CA TYR A 631 18.86 10.21 -9.24
C TYR A 631 19.62 11.53 -9.16
N ILE A 632 20.77 11.57 -8.48
CA ILE A 632 21.58 12.78 -8.31
C ILE A 632 21.99 13.34 -9.68
N THR A 633 22.56 12.50 -10.56
CA THR A 633 23.02 12.92 -11.90
C THR A 633 21.85 13.32 -12.81
N ARG A 634 20.72 12.60 -12.81
CA ARG A 634 19.53 12.98 -13.61
C ARG A 634 18.89 14.30 -13.17
N ASN A 635 19.02 14.63 -11.89
CA ASN A 635 18.46 15.85 -11.31
C ASN A 635 19.45 17.01 -11.29
N ALA A 636 20.71 16.80 -11.64
CA ALA A 636 21.65 17.86 -11.96
C ALA A 636 21.35 18.46 -13.35
N PRO A 637 21.71 19.72 -13.63
CA PRO A 637 21.75 20.27 -14.98
C PRO A 637 22.61 19.36 -15.86
N GLY A 638 22.03 18.89 -16.97
CA GLY A 638 22.76 18.03 -17.90
C GLY A 638 23.98 18.74 -18.48
N ASP A 639 25.06 17.99 -18.68
CA ASP A 639 26.07 18.37 -19.66
C ASP A 639 25.45 18.15 -21.05
N HIS A 640 25.04 19.22 -21.72
CA HIS A 640 24.58 19.17 -23.11
C HIS A 640 25.75 18.96 -24.09
N SER A 641 26.68 18.06 -23.77
CA SER A 641 27.71 17.59 -24.71
C SER A 641 27.26 16.34 -25.49
N THR A 642 26.17 15.67 -25.09
CA THR A 642 25.69 14.43 -25.75
C THR A 642 24.20 14.40 -26.14
N VAL A 643 23.44 15.49 -25.96
CA VAL A 643 22.28 15.66 -26.85
C VAL A 643 22.92 16.08 -28.16
N ALA A 644 22.85 15.22 -29.19
CA ALA A 644 23.22 15.61 -30.54
C ALA A 644 22.71 17.04 -30.75
N PRO A 645 23.55 17.99 -31.24
CA PRO A 645 23.06 19.33 -31.50
C PRO A 645 21.75 19.16 -32.23
N VAL A 646 20.70 19.83 -31.76
CA VAL A 646 19.49 19.98 -32.56
C VAL A 646 20.01 20.47 -33.89
N THR A 647 20.05 19.57 -34.87
CA THR A 647 20.48 19.90 -36.22
C THR A 647 19.61 21.07 -36.60
N ASP A 648 20.21 22.13 -37.13
CA ASP A 648 19.60 23.40 -37.56
C ASP A 648 18.40 23.25 -38.54
N ASP A 649 17.84 22.05 -38.73
CA ASP A 649 16.81 21.70 -39.70
C ASP A 649 15.38 21.71 -39.15
N ALA A 650 15.15 22.16 -37.91
CA ALA A 650 13.82 22.53 -37.43
C ALA A 650 13.76 24.04 -37.18
N ASP A 651 13.72 24.81 -38.27
CA ASP A 651 13.59 26.26 -38.25
C ASP A 651 12.20 26.66 -37.73
N VAL A 652 12.04 26.71 -36.40
CA VAL A 652 10.84 27.25 -35.77
C VAL A 652 10.99 28.77 -35.65
N SER A 653 10.70 29.46 -36.75
CA SER A 653 10.49 30.92 -36.75
C SER A 653 9.16 31.26 -36.04
N VAL A 654 9.16 31.35 -34.71
CA VAL A 654 8.06 32.02 -33.99
C VAL A 654 8.42 33.50 -33.81
N PRO A 655 7.62 34.46 -34.33
CA PRO A 655 7.81 35.86 -34.02
C PRO A 655 7.74 36.04 -32.50
N ALA A 656 8.70 36.75 -31.90
CA ALA A 656 8.84 37.02 -30.46
C ALA A 656 7.66 37.77 -29.79
N ARG A 657 6.51 37.83 -30.46
CA ARG A 657 5.30 38.60 -30.11
C ARG A 657 4.22 37.73 -29.48
N ASP A 658 4.34 36.40 -29.50
CA ASP A 658 3.35 35.48 -28.94
C ASP A 658 4.01 34.34 -28.13
N LEU A 659 4.55 34.70 -26.97
CA LEU A 659 5.17 33.79 -26.00
C LEU A 659 4.28 32.57 -25.66
N PRO A 660 2.95 32.72 -25.49
CA PRO A 660 2.05 31.58 -25.27
C PRO A 660 2.01 30.55 -26.39
N ALA A 661 2.15 30.96 -27.66
CA ALA A 661 2.18 30.04 -28.80
C ALA A 661 3.50 29.26 -28.88
N ALA A 662 4.63 29.92 -28.61
CA ALA A 662 5.94 29.28 -28.54
C ALA A 662 6.02 28.24 -27.42
N VAL A 663 5.50 28.57 -26.23
CA VAL A 663 5.44 27.66 -25.07
C VAL A 663 4.56 26.44 -25.35
N ARG A 664 3.43 26.60 -26.05
CA ARG A 664 2.58 25.48 -26.47
C ARG A 664 3.28 24.55 -27.47
N ALA A 665 3.92 25.10 -28.50
CA ALA A 665 4.64 24.30 -29.49
C ALA A 665 5.80 23.49 -28.87
N LEU A 666 6.53 24.08 -27.91
CA LEU A 666 7.53 23.37 -27.13
C LEU A 666 6.91 22.29 -26.23
N GLY A 667 5.76 22.59 -25.61
CA GLY A 667 5.00 21.65 -24.77
C GLY A 667 4.49 20.43 -25.52
N ASP A 668 4.10 20.60 -26.79
CA ASP A 668 3.65 19.53 -27.67
C ASP A 668 4.82 18.64 -28.15
N LEU A 669 6.04 19.19 -28.27
CA LEU A 669 7.25 18.48 -28.71
C LEU A 669 7.97 17.73 -27.58
N HIS A 670 8.01 18.29 -26.37
CA HIS A 670 8.82 17.76 -25.26
C HIS A 670 7.99 17.29 -24.06
N GLY A 671 6.67 17.50 -24.07
CA GLY A 671 5.77 17.21 -22.96
C GLY A 671 5.78 18.30 -21.89
N ALA A 672 4.59 18.70 -21.40
CA ALA A 672 4.42 19.81 -20.46
C ALA A 672 5.22 19.65 -19.16
N GLN A 673 5.31 18.43 -18.60
CA GLN A 673 6.07 18.17 -17.37
C GLN A 673 7.58 18.32 -17.54
N ALA A 674 8.14 17.96 -18.69
CA ALA A 674 9.57 18.10 -18.95
C ALA A 674 9.97 19.59 -19.07
N LEU A 675 9.10 20.39 -19.69
CA LEU A 675 9.26 21.84 -19.78
C LEU A 675 9.08 22.55 -18.45
N GLU A 676 8.08 22.19 -17.65
CA GLU A 676 7.94 22.72 -16.28
C GLU A 676 9.17 22.42 -15.42
N GLY A 677 9.72 21.20 -15.55
CA GLY A 677 10.97 20.80 -14.89
C GLY A 677 12.21 21.56 -15.37
N GLU A 678 12.34 21.83 -16.67
CA GLU A 678 13.38 22.72 -17.24
C GLU A 678 13.26 24.16 -16.73
N VAL A 679 12.06 24.74 -16.77
CA VAL A 679 11.80 26.12 -16.34
C VAL A 679 12.08 26.29 -14.84
N GLU A 680 11.65 25.36 -14.00
CA GLU A 680 11.93 25.42 -12.55
C GLU A 680 13.43 25.22 -12.26
N ARG A 681 14.16 24.43 -13.07
CA ARG A 681 15.62 24.30 -13.00
C ARG A 681 16.31 25.62 -13.33
N TYR A 682 15.98 26.24 -14.46
CA TYR A 682 16.53 27.55 -14.85
C TYR A 682 16.19 28.65 -13.85
N ARG A 683 14.95 28.66 -13.33
CA ARG A 683 14.51 29.60 -12.30
C ARG A 683 15.31 29.43 -11.02
N THR A 684 15.47 28.19 -10.54
CA THR A 684 16.25 27.89 -9.34
C THR A 684 17.71 28.32 -9.47
N ILE A 685 18.35 28.06 -10.62
CA ILE A 685 19.74 28.51 -10.87
C ILE A 685 19.80 30.04 -10.86
N SER A 686 18.93 30.70 -11.64
CA SER A 686 18.97 32.15 -11.82
C SER A 686 18.63 32.92 -10.54
N GLU A 687 17.81 32.35 -9.66
CA GLU A 687 17.44 32.94 -8.36
C GLU A 687 18.50 32.73 -7.27
N VAL A 688 19.31 31.67 -7.36
CA VAL A 688 20.19 31.23 -6.26
C VAL A 688 21.68 31.42 -6.55
N ILE A 689 22.10 31.28 -7.80
CA ILE A 689 23.47 31.53 -8.27
C ILE A 689 23.38 32.58 -9.39
N PRO A 690 23.62 33.88 -9.12
CA PRO A 690 23.68 34.87 -10.18
C PRO A 690 24.82 34.51 -11.14
N PRO A 691 24.59 34.40 -12.45
CA PRO A 691 25.66 34.12 -13.40
C PRO A 691 26.62 35.32 -13.45
N ALA A 692 27.80 35.17 -12.87
CA ALA A 692 28.87 36.16 -12.92
C ALA A 692 30.17 35.47 -13.36
N PRO A 693 30.68 35.76 -14.58
CA PRO A 693 31.96 35.23 -15.05
C PRO A 693 33.08 35.54 -14.06
N GLY A 694 33.86 34.52 -13.69
CA GLY A 694 35.00 34.67 -12.77
C GLY A 694 34.66 34.66 -11.28
N VAL A 695 33.40 34.42 -10.90
CA VAL A 695 32.99 34.27 -9.50
C VAL A 695 33.01 32.79 -9.08
N ARG A 696 33.63 32.49 -7.95
CA ARG A 696 33.73 31.14 -7.35
C ARG A 696 32.64 30.93 -6.31
N THR A 697 31.88 29.85 -6.42
CA THR A 697 30.72 29.57 -5.58
C THR A 697 30.97 28.40 -4.63
N PHE A 698 30.91 28.68 -3.32
CA PHE A 698 30.80 27.68 -2.28
C PHE A 698 29.34 27.33 -2.03
N VAL A 699 29.04 26.07 -1.78
CA VAL A 699 27.67 25.61 -1.50
C VAL A 699 27.63 24.68 -0.30
N THR A 700 26.55 24.75 0.46
CA THR A 700 26.20 23.76 1.48
C THR A 700 24.73 23.39 1.41
N VAL A 701 24.41 22.17 1.81
CA VAL A 701 23.04 21.64 1.83
C VAL A 701 22.80 20.97 3.17
N GLY A 702 21.80 21.43 3.92
CA GLY A 702 21.51 20.87 5.23
C GLY A 702 20.41 21.60 5.98
N ARG A 703 19.86 20.95 7.00
CA ARG A 703 18.88 21.57 7.90
C ARG A 703 19.53 22.74 8.65
N LEU A 704 18.85 23.88 8.74
CA LEU A 704 19.36 25.05 9.49
C LEU A 704 19.14 24.84 11.00
N SER A 705 19.98 24.00 11.60
CA SER A 705 19.91 23.57 13.00
C SER A 705 21.27 23.71 13.71
N PRO A 706 21.29 23.73 15.07
CA PRO A 706 22.51 23.96 15.84
C PRO A 706 23.65 23.02 15.46
N GLU A 707 23.37 21.74 15.23
CA GLU A 707 24.36 20.71 14.91
C GLU A 707 25.07 20.91 13.57
N LYS A 708 24.45 21.60 12.59
CA LYS A 708 25.08 21.89 11.29
C LYS A 708 25.96 23.14 11.34
N ASN A 709 25.77 23.97 12.37
CA ASN A 709 26.57 25.16 12.65
C ASN A 709 26.85 26.06 11.42
N HIS A 710 25.79 26.42 10.69
CA HIS A 710 25.91 27.31 9.53
C HIS A 710 26.40 28.72 9.89
N GLU A 711 26.28 29.14 11.16
CA GLU A 711 26.85 30.40 11.63
C GLU A 711 28.39 30.38 11.52
N ARG A 712 29.06 29.28 11.89
CA ARG A 712 30.50 29.09 11.66
C ARG A 712 30.85 29.22 10.18
N LEU A 713 30.06 28.62 9.30
CA LEU A 713 30.28 28.69 7.85
C LEU A 713 30.22 30.14 7.33
N VAL A 714 29.22 30.92 7.74
CA VAL A 714 29.08 32.31 7.31
C VAL A 714 30.24 33.16 7.83
N ARG A 715 30.67 32.96 9.08
CA ARG A 715 31.82 33.67 9.66
C ARG A 715 33.14 33.30 9.01
N ALA A 716 33.35 32.02 8.70
CA ALA A 716 34.51 31.58 7.94
C ALA A 716 34.50 32.16 6.51
N PHE A 717 33.32 32.21 5.86
CA PHE A 717 33.18 32.79 4.54
C PHE A 717 33.43 34.30 4.52
N ASP A 718 33.12 35.05 5.58
CA ASP A 718 33.50 36.47 5.70
C ASP A 718 35.02 36.66 5.52
N LEU A 719 35.83 35.83 6.20
CA LEU A 719 37.28 35.85 6.06
C LEU A 719 37.74 35.54 4.64
N VAL A 720 37.09 34.57 3.98
CA VAL A 720 37.37 34.22 2.58
C VAL A 720 37.01 35.36 1.63
N HIS A 721 35.85 35.99 1.83
CA HIS A 721 35.33 37.05 0.97
C HIS A 721 36.15 38.34 1.08
N GLN A 722 36.73 38.62 2.25
CA GLN A 722 37.67 39.71 2.44
C GLN A 722 38.99 39.51 1.67
N VAL A 723 39.42 38.26 1.49
CA VAL A 723 40.61 37.91 0.69
C VAL A 723 40.29 37.89 -0.81
N ASP A 724 39.15 37.33 -1.19
CA ASP A 724 38.68 37.27 -2.58
C ASP A 724 37.19 37.65 -2.69
N PRO A 725 36.89 38.92 -3.05
CA PRO A 725 35.51 39.40 -3.24
C PRO A 725 34.78 38.74 -4.42
N ALA A 726 35.48 38.03 -5.30
CA ALA A 726 34.90 37.25 -6.39
C ALA A 726 34.44 35.86 -5.92
N THR A 727 33.92 35.78 -4.70
CA THR A 727 33.40 34.55 -4.08
C THR A 727 31.94 34.70 -3.67
N ARG A 728 31.18 33.61 -3.70
CA ARG A 728 29.79 33.54 -3.24
C ARG A 728 29.57 32.31 -2.38
N LEU A 729 28.66 32.41 -1.42
CA LEU A 729 28.22 31.28 -0.59
C LEU A 729 26.72 31.07 -0.77
N VAL A 730 26.34 29.83 -1.07
CA VAL A 730 24.94 29.40 -1.16
C VAL A 730 24.63 28.39 -0.06
N ILE A 731 23.60 28.69 0.73
CA ILE A 731 23.12 27.83 1.81
C ILE A 731 21.72 27.34 1.47
N ILE A 732 21.59 26.03 1.21
CA ILE A 732 20.32 25.38 0.86
C ILE A 732 19.79 24.59 2.05
N GLY A 733 18.55 24.87 2.45
CA GLY A 733 17.85 24.18 3.51
C GLY A 733 16.99 25.10 4.36
N GLY A 734 16.08 24.51 5.12
CA GLY A 734 15.23 25.22 6.09
C GLY A 734 15.48 24.72 7.51
N GLY A 735 15.08 25.50 8.51
CA GLY A 735 15.21 25.09 9.91
C GLY A 735 14.99 26.23 10.91
N PRO A 736 14.98 25.90 12.22
CA PRO A 736 14.72 26.88 13.28
C PRO A 736 15.73 28.04 13.31
N LEU A 737 16.95 27.84 12.80
CA LEU A 737 18.00 28.88 12.81
C LEU A 737 17.97 29.81 11.59
N GLU A 738 16.98 29.71 10.69
CA GLU A 738 16.98 30.50 9.45
C GLU A 738 17.01 32.02 9.72
N ALA A 739 16.16 32.51 10.63
CA ALA A 739 16.11 33.93 10.96
C ALA A 739 17.45 34.43 11.53
N ARG A 740 17.99 33.68 12.50
CA ARG A 740 19.30 33.98 13.10
C ARG A 740 20.41 34.01 12.05
N LEU A 741 20.41 33.07 11.12
CA LEU A 741 21.42 33.00 10.07
C LEU A 741 21.35 34.21 9.13
N ARG A 742 20.15 34.67 8.78
CA ARG A 742 19.94 35.90 8.00
C ARG A 742 20.45 37.14 8.74
N ASP A 743 20.21 37.23 10.05
CA ASP A 743 20.74 38.32 10.88
C ASP A 743 22.27 38.34 10.86
N VAL A 744 22.92 37.18 11.01
CA VAL A 744 24.40 37.07 10.95
C VAL A 744 24.94 37.54 9.59
N VAL A 745 24.29 37.17 8.49
CA VAL A 745 24.68 37.62 7.14
C VAL A 745 24.57 39.14 7.00
N LEU A 746 23.52 39.75 7.56
CA LEU A 746 23.33 41.20 7.55
C LEU A 746 24.35 41.93 8.44
N ASP A 747 24.59 41.41 9.65
CA ASP A 747 25.53 41.99 10.61
C ASP A 747 26.97 42.02 10.06
N LEU A 748 27.34 41.02 9.26
CA LEU A 748 28.65 40.92 8.59
C LEU A 748 28.70 41.68 7.25
N GLY A 749 27.59 42.28 6.79
CA GLY A 749 27.55 43.02 5.53
C GLY A 749 27.65 42.15 4.27
N LEU A 750 27.32 40.85 4.36
CA LEU A 750 27.48 39.87 3.28
C LEU A 750 26.22 39.64 2.45
N GLY A 751 25.25 40.55 2.48
CA GLY A 751 23.94 40.38 1.82
C GLY A 751 24.01 40.12 0.30
N ASP A 752 25.03 40.64 -0.37
CA ASP A 752 25.27 40.45 -1.81
C ASP A 752 26.15 39.22 -2.13
N ALA A 753 26.74 38.61 -1.09
CA ALA A 753 27.72 37.53 -1.20
C ALA A 753 27.21 36.18 -0.67
N VAL A 754 26.28 36.17 0.30
CA VAL A 754 25.66 34.96 0.86
C VAL A 754 24.18 34.87 0.49
N THR A 755 23.79 33.77 -0.15
CA THR A 755 22.39 33.45 -0.45
C THR A 755 21.87 32.35 0.48
N VAL A 756 20.95 32.70 1.39
CA VAL A 756 20.16 31.74 2.17
C VAL A 756 18.93 31.36 1.36
N ALA A 757 19.04 30.29 0.57
CA ALA A 757 18.05 29.88 -0.42
C ALA A 757 16.77 29.33 0.23
N GLY A 758 16.84 28.80 1.45
CA GLY A 758 15.73 28.05 2.05
C GLY A 758 15.65 26.63 1.49
N GLN A 759 14.59 25.89 1.83
CA GLN A 759 14.40 24.52 1.34
C GLN A 759 14.12 24.49 -0.17
N ARG A 760 14.76 23.57 -0.89
CA ARG A 760 14.58 23.35 -2.34
C ARG A 760 14.15 21.90 -2.60
N SER A 761 13.29 21.71 -3.61
CA SER A 761 12.85 20.38 -4.05
C SER A 761 13.96 19.60 -4.76
N ASN A 762 14.86 20.31 -5.46
CA ASN A 762 16.00 19.73 -6.17
C ASN A 762 17.29 20.54 -5.87
N PRO A 763 18.05 20.17 -4.81
CA PRO A 763 19.31 20.85 -4.48
C PRO A 763 20.46 20.51 -5.44
N HIS A 764 20.39 19.38 -6.17
CA HIS A 764 21.46 18.92 -7.07
C HIS A 764 21.72 19.88 -8.22
N VAL A 765 20.71 20.67 -8.59
CA VAL A 765 20.82 21.68 -9.63
C VAL A 765 21.83 22.78 -9.26
N VAL A 766 21.77 23.19 -8.00
CA VAL A 766 22.63 24.24 -7.44
C VAL A 766 24.01 23.65 -7.12
N LEU A 767 24.05 22.44 -6.54
CA LEU A 767 25.29 21.72 -6.28
C LEU A 767 26.15 21.59 -7.55
N ALA A 768 25.58 21.11 -8.65
CA ALA A 768 26.31 20.89 -9.90
C ALA A 768 26.84 22.17 -10.57
N LYS A 769 26.36 23.35 -10.16
CA LYS A 769 26.84 24.65 -10.65
C LYS A 769 27.80 25.35 -9.68
N ALA A 770 27.99 24.80 -8.49
CA ALA A 770 28.95 25.31 -7.53
C ALA A 770 30.37 24.83 -7.85
N ASP A 771 31.37 25.48 -7.26
CA ASP A 771 32.79 25.14 -7.42
C ASP A 771 33.31 24.28 -6.28
N THR A 772 32.73 24.38 -5.08
CA THR A 772 33.19 23.66 -3.88
C THR A 772 32.05 23.46 -2.91
N PHE A 773 31.94 22.24 -2.38
CA PHE A 773 31.00 21.92 -1.29
C PHE A 773 31.68 22.12 0.07
N VAL A 774 30.99 22.77 1.01
CA VAL A 774 31.52 23.03 2.36
C VAL A 774 30.55 22.53 3.43
N LEU A 775 31.06 21.78 4.41
CA LEU A 775 30.28 21.26 5.54
C LEU A 775 30.90 21.71 6.88
N SER A 776 30.14 22.49 7.65
CA SER A 776 30.57 23.10 8.93
C SER A 776 30.06 22.37 10.18
N SER A 777 29.50 21.17 10.02
CA SER A 777 28.78 20.42 11.08
C SER A 777 29.62 20.13 12.32
N ASP A 778 28.97 20.14 13.49
CA ASP A 778 29.57 19.74 14.77
C ASP A 778 29.52 18.23 15.03
N TYR A 779 28.55 17.53 14.43
CA TYR A 779 28.44 16.07 14.35
C TYR A 779 27.47 15.65 13.22
N GLU A 780 27.65 14.43 12.69
CA GLU A 780 26.78 13.78 11.69
C GLU A 780 26.73 12.27 11.94
N GLY A 781 25.64 11.59 11.59
CA GLY A 781 25.65 10.11 11.57
C GLY A 781 26.45 9.58 10.38
N GLN A 782 25.97 9.91 9.18
CA GLN A 782 26.67 9.72 7.92
C GLN A 782 26.38 10.93 7.01
N PRO A 783 27.39 11.69 6.57
CA PRO A 783 27.18 12.92 5.81
C PRO A 783 26.81 12.60 4.35
N MET A 784 25.56 12.21 4.10
CA MET A 784 25.07 11.83 2.76
C MET A 784 25.31 12.93 1.71
N VAL A 785 25.17 14.19 2.10
CA VAL A 785 25.40 15.35 1.23
C VAL A 785 26.84 15.48 0.73
N ILE A 786 27.83 14.96 1.47
CA ILE A 786 29.21 14.86 0.99
C ILE A 786 29.28 13.85 -0.16
N LEU A 787 28.63 12.70 -0.03
CA LEU A 787 28.59 11.69 -1.09
C LEU A 787 27.85 12.24 -2.33
N GLU A 788 26.75 12.97 -2.13
CA GLU A 788 26.02 13.66 -3.22
C GLU A 788 26.91 14.66 -3.95
N ALA A 789 27.70 15.45 -3.22
CA ALA A 789 28.63 16.41 -3.81
C ALA A 789 29.73 15.70 -4.61
N ARG A 790 30.24 14.58 -4.10
CA ARG A 790 31.25 13.76 -4.80
C ARG A 790 30.72 13.09 -6.06
N VAL A 791 29.46 12.64 -6.08
CA VAL A 791 28.80 12.15 -7.32
C VAL A 791 28.80 13.23 -8.40
N LEU A 792 28.68 14.51 -8.01
CA LEU A 792 28.73 15.65 -8.92
C LEU A 792 30.14 16.18 -9.17
N GLY A 793 31.18 15.53 -8.63
CA GLY A 793 32.57 15.90 -8.86
C GLY A 793 33.03 17.17 -8.12
N LEU A 794 32.33 17.60 -7.08
CA LEU A 794 32.70 18.79 -6.30
C LEU A 794 33.86 18.47 -5.33
N PRO A 795 34.91 19.33 -5.28
CA PRO A 795 35.82 19.36 -4.14
C PRO A 795 35.05 19.59 -2.84
N VAL A 796 35.46 18.91 -1.77
CA VAL A 796 34.78 18.98 -0.46
C VAL A 796 35.72 19.51 0.60
N VAL A 797 35.27 20.51 1.36
CA VAL A 797 35.90 20.99 2.59
C VAL A 797 34.96 20.72 3.75
N SER A 798 35.43 20.07 4.83
CA SER A 798 34.57 19.75 5.98
C SER A 798 35.29 19.94 7.32
N THR A 799 34.57 20.36 8.35
CA THR A 799 35.10 20.42 9.72
C THR A 799 35.24 19.03 10.37
N ARG A 800 36.20 18.87 11.28
CA ARG A 800 36.49 17.62 12.01
C ARG A 800 35.53 17.41 13.19
N PHE A 801 34.57 16.52 13.05
CA PHE A 801 33.70 16.04 14.13
C PHE A 801 34.00 14.58 14.53
N ALA A 802 33.39 14.05 15.60
CA ALA A 802 33.77 12.74 16.17
C ALA A 802 33.59 11.57 15.18
N SER A 803 32.48 11.53 14.45
CA SER A 803 32.27 10.62 13.31
C SER A 803 33.09 10.97 12.06
N ALA A 804 33.86 12.07 12.10
CA ALA A 804 34.59 12.66 11.00
C ALA A 804 36.12 12.56 11.10
N ALA A 805 36.69 11.81 12.05
CA ALA A 805 38.00 11.21 11.78
C ALA A 805 37.98 10.35 10.48
N GLY A 806 36.78 9.97 10.00
CA GLY A 806 36.48 9.51 8.64
C GLY A 806 35.41 10.33 7.89
N ALA A 807 35.36 11.67 8.03
CA ALA A 807 34.37 12.54 7.36
C ALA A 807 34.41 12.35 5.84
N LEU A 808 35.64 12.11 5.39
CA LEU A 808 36.06 11.66 4.08
C LEU A 808 37.18 10.63 4.31
N PRO A 809 37.31 9.59 3.48
CA PRO A 809 38.49 8.73 3.48
C PRO A 809 39.77 9.54 3.22
N ASP A 810 40.91 9.07 3.72
CA ASP A 810 42.21 9.69 3.47
C ASP A 810 42.46 9.89 1.95
N GLY A 811 42.88 11.10 1.56
CA GLY A 811 43.10 11.46 0.16
C GLY A 811 41.86 11.97 -0.60
N VAL A 812 40.73 12.16 0.09
CA VAL A 812 39.49 12.71 -0.48
C VAL A 812 39.13 14.02 0.25
N GLY A 813 39.00 15.12 -0.49
CA GLY A 813 38.67 16.44 0.06
C GLY A 813 39.64 16.93 1.12
N LEU A 814 39.20 17.91 1.92
CA LEU A 814 40.00 18.53 2.98
C LEU A 814 39.21 18.58 4.29
N VAL A 815 39.76 17.98 5.35
CA VAL A 815 39.18 18.01 6.71
C VAL A 815 39.97 18.99 7.58
N VAL A 816 39.28 19.98 8.14
CA VAL A 816 39.86 21.08 8.93
C VAL A 816 39.33 21.09 10.37
N ASP A 817 39.97 21.84 11.27
CA ASP A 817 39.49 21.97 12.65
C ASP A 817 38.13 22.72 12.74
N ARG A 818 37.43 22.55 13.87
CA ARG A 818 36.06 23.07 14.11
C ARG A 818 36.03 24.56 14.51
N ASP A 819 36.90 25.36 13.93
CA ASP A 819 36.93 26.81 14.14
C ASP A 819 36.82 27.57 12.82
N GLU A 820 36.49 28.86 12.93
CA GLU A 820 36.21 29.73 11.78
C GLU A 820 37.44 29.95 10.91
N ALA A 821 38.63 30.06 11.52
CA ALA A 821 39.88 30.31 10.80
C ALA A 821 40.31 29.07 10.01
N ALA A 822 40.28 27.90 10.63
CA ALA A 822 40.60 26.64 9.96
C ALA A 822 39.64 26.34 8.79
N LEU A 823 38.34 26.63 8.95
CA LEU A 823 37.36 26.48 7.87
C LEU A 823 37.62 27.46 6.72
N ALA A 824 37.96 28.71 7.03
CA ALA A 824 38.33 29.71 6.02
C ALA A 824 39.60 29.30 5.26
N ASP A 825 40.63 28.81 5.95
CA ASP A 825 41.87 28.32 5.33
C ASP A 825 41.61 27.16 4.36
N GLY A 826 40.71 26.24 4.73
CA GLY A 826 40.30 25.15 3.85
C GLY A 826 39.54 25.63 2.62
N MET A 827 38.65 26.61 2.77
CA MET A 827 37.95 27.24 1.64
C MET A 827 38.92 27.97 0.71
N LEU A 828 39.92 28.68 1.25
CA LEU A 828 40.97 29.32 0.46
C LEU A 828 41.85 28.30 -0.27
N ALA A 829 42.15 27.14 0.34
CA ALA A 829 42.83 26.05 -0.33
C ALA A 829 42.03 25.52 -1.54
N ALA A 830 40.70 25.47 -1.43
CA ALA A 830 39.83 25.09 -2.55
C ALA A 830 39.91 26.10 -3.72
N LEU A 831 40.01 27.40 -3.43
CA LEU A 831 40.23 28.43 -4.47
C LEU A 831 41.58 28.24 -5.19
N ARG A 832 42.60 27.78 -4.46
CA ARG A 832 43.94 27.48 -5.02
C ARG A 832 44.03 26.14 -5.74
N GLY A 833 42.96 25.32 -5.73
CA GLY A 833 42.97 23.98 -6.30
C GLY A 833 43.78 22.96 -5.49
N GLU A 834 44.00 23.22 -4.20
CA GLU A 834 44.80 22.38 -3.30
C GLU A 834 43.98 21.29 -2.62
N VAL A 835 42.66 21.24 -2.85
CA VAL A 835 41.76 20.24 -2.25
C VAL A 835 41.74 18.97 -3.13
N PRO A 836 42.15 17.80 -2.62
CA PRO A 836 42.06 16.54 -3.34
C PRO A 836 40.62 16.22 -3.77
N ASN A 837 40.43 15.87 -5.04
CA ASN A 837 39.10 15.54 -5.58
C ASN A 837 39.18 14.35 -6.55
N PRO A 838 39.53 13.14 -6.07
CA PRO A 838 39.51 11.96 -6.91
C PRO A 838 38.07 11.60 -7.32
N ALA A 839 37.93 11.03 -8.52
CA ALA A 839 36.65 10.50 -8.99
C ALA A 839 36.04 9.55 -7.96
N PHE A 840 34.72 9.64 -7.78
CA PHE A 840 34.00 8.84 -6.80
C PHE A 840 33.24 7.72 -7.52
N ASP A 841 33.63 6.47 -7.24
CA ASP A 841 32.90 5.30 -7.72
C ASP A 841 31.69 5.02 -6.83
N ALA A 842 30.53 5.55 -7.24
CA ALA A 842 29.28 5.33 -6.54
C ALA A 842 28.80 3.88 -6.58
N ALA A 843 29.16 3.12 -7.62
CA ALA A 843 28.74 1.73 -7.76
C ALA A 843 29.52 0.82 -6.80
N GLU A 844 30.84 1.01 -6.71
CA GLU A 844 31.69 0.33 -5.72
C GLU A 844 31.24 0.66 -4.30
N TYR A 845 31.01 1.95 -4.00
CA TYR A 845 30.50 2.38 -2.70
C TYR A 845 29.16 1.70 -2.33
N ASN A 846 28.21 1.66 -3.27
CA ASN A 846 26.91 1.04 -3.02
C ASN A 846 27.02 -0.48 -2.85
N LEU A 847 27.92 -1.14 -3.57
CA LEU A 847 28.20 -2.56 -3.41
C LEU A 847 28.67 -2.85 -1.99
N GLU A 848 29.65 -2.09 -1.49
CA GLU A 848 30.16 -2.25 -0.13
C GLU A 848 29.10 -1.94 0.95
N ALA A 849 28.35 -0.84 0.79
CA ALA A 849 27.30 -0.46 1.74
C ALA A 849 26.17 -1.51 1.79
N THR A 850 25.82 -2.09 0.65
CA THR A 850 24.82 -3.16 0.56
C THR A 850 25.36 -4.46 1.17
N GLN A 851 26.65 -4.77 1.01
CA GLN A 851 27.28 -5.89 1.71
C GLN A 851 27.30 -5.71 3.23
N ASP A 852 27.53 -4.50 3.74
CA ASP A 852 27.38 -4.21 5.18
C ASP A 852 25.97 -4.55 5.65
N PHE A 853 24.95 -4.10 4.91
CA PHE A 853 23.55 -4.41 5.21
C PHE A 853 23.30 -5.92 5.26
N TYR A 854 23.81 -6.69 4.29
CA TYR A 854 23.66 -8.14 4.28
C TYR A 854 24.41 -8.86 5.40
N ARG A 855 25.57 -8.35 5.84
CA ARG A 855 26.29 -8.90 6.99
C ARG A 855 25.50 -8.77 8.28
N VAL A 856 24.76 -7.67 8.46
CA VAL A 856 23.86 -7.48 9.60
C VAL A 856 22.73 -8.51 9.57
N LEU A 857 22.14 -8.77 8.40
CA LEU A 857 21.05 -9.76 8.29
C LEU A 857 21.52 -11.20 8.50
N SER A 858 22.77 -11.53 8.16
CA SER A 858 23.31 -12.90 8.25
C SER A 858 24.73 -12.92 8.86
N PRO A 859 24.88 -12.81 10.19
CA PRO A 859 26.18 -12.66 10.86
C PRO A 859 27.15 -13.85 10.71
N GLY A 860 26.76 -14.95 10.05
CA GLY A 860 27.57 -16.15 9.83
C GLY A 860 27.93 -16.45 8.36
N SER A 861 27.50 -15.62 7.39
CA SER A 861 27.69 -15.85 5.95
C SER A 861 28.94 -15.16 5.37
N ALA A 862 29.94 -14.86 6.20
CA ALA A 862 31.21 -14.37 5.68
C ALA A 862 31.89 -15.51 4.89
N ALA A 863 32.17 -15.25 3.60
CA ALA A 863 32.85 -16.10 2.62
C ALA A 863 31.98 -17.01 1.73
N ALA A 864 31.31 -16.41 0.74
CA ALA A 864 31.05 -17.08 -0.54
C ALA A 864 30.79 -16.02 -1.63
N THR A 865 31.85 -15.38 -2.13
CA THR A 865 31.89 -14.72 -3.45
C THR A 865 33.35 -14.34 -3.72
N SER A 866 34.07 -15.30 -4.29
CA SER A 866 35.29 -15.05 -5.07
C SER A 866 34.91 -14.87 -6.53
#